data_AF-A0A7W8HQ20-F1
#
_entry.id   AF-A0A7W8HQ20-F1
#
_cell.length_a   1.000
_cell.length_b   1.000
_cell.length_c   1.000
_cell.angle_alpha   90.00
_cell.angle_beta   90.00
_cell.angle_gamma   90.00
#
_symmetry.space_group_name_H-M   'P 1'
#
loop_
_entity.id
_entity.type
_entity.pdbx_description
1 polymer ?
#
loop_
_entity_poly.entity_id
_entity_poly.type
_entity_poly.pdbx_seq_one_letter_code
_entity_poly.pdbx_strand_id
1 'polypeptide(L)'
;MSVHQRAPRQRDTAMTAGVSSLWRPCKDLTPVALRLTARRSTTACVKRLLACGSALAGALLPGFAFAQSATPMRGFDSADVAGYAVLLGSVSAALIFAAVLLRQRNRLDVEVRELRTAFSDCQHKISRYQTLIADKNRRTVIWDGHDGKAELLGHLPAETGAPQHDPDFLAFGRWLKPHSASEVERAIEGLRLNAKSFELVVETQRGEVLEVQGKLYGGRAYAHFVALDNLRAELAELKIERNRLRSSIATFESLLDSIEQPVWQRDGDGRLVWVNQAYCDAVEASSPQQAVQEGREILGTLTREKIRASATPESPFQDTVSTAVRGARTFFDVVDVRGPAGSCGMAIDVSASETLREELGRTLKSHADTLDHLATPVAIFDAERRLQFYNQAFQQLWGLEAKFLESRPDHAELLDRLRAAHKLPEQLSWKAWKENCLSVYRALETQTDLWHLPNGQTLRVIASAHPQGGATWVFENLTEQVNLETRYNTLVQVQGETIDHLSEGVAVFGPDGRIQLSNPAFRALWGITEAQAAVGTHIRLLEAACGPSYDKPDGWKAFGKMITSFEDERPSSQGTLELYSGLVLDYAVTPLPNAQTMLTFVNMTDSVRAERALKEKNEALRKADELKNDFVQHVSYELRSPLTNIIGFTDLLKTSAIGPLNERQAEYIDHISTSSSVLLTIVNDILDLATVDAGIMQLDYSEIDLSDLLDDVSMQMTDRLQEGGVTLEIAAPAQLGHLIADRQRLKQILIKILTNAVNFAPEGSVVSMKCWRDGSDFAFSVSDTGCGMSPDLVSSAFDRFSTSAKGGKRSGPGLGLSIVQSFVNLHNGEVKIESEPGRGTTVHCRIPNASLPQLIAAAE
;
A
#
# COMPACT_ATOMS: atom_id res chain seq x y z
N MET A 1 -9.36 27.98 -15.45
CA MET A 1 -9.00 29.34 -15.92
C MET A 1 -8.17 29.21 -17.19
N SER A 2 -8.15 30.25 -18.01
CA SER A 2 -7.91 30.17 -19.47
C SER A 2 -6.55 30.77 -19.88
N VAL A 3 -6.24 30.70 -21.19
CA VAL A 3 -5.20 31.51 -21.92
C VAL A 3 -3.75 30.98 -21.79
N HIS A 4 -2.94 30.75 -22.85
CA HIS A 4 -3.22 30.72 -24.30
C HIS A 4 -2.23 29.83 -25.10
N GLN A 5 -2.51 29.66 -26.39
CA GLN A 5 -1.76 28.82 -27.34
C GLN A 5 -0.64 29.58 -28.12
N ARG A 6 0.14 28.77 -28.85
CA ARG A 6 0.66 28.93 -30.24
C ARG A 6 2.15 29.25 -30.46
N ALA A 7 2.75 28.39 -31.28
CA ALA A 7 4.02 28.56 -32.01
C ALA A 7 3.73 29.08 -33.45
N PRO A 8 4.59 28.89 -34.47
CA PRO A 8 6.06 29.01 -34.59
C PRO A 8 6.45 30.01 -35.72
N ARG A 9 7.75 30.22 -36.02
CA ARG A 9 8.21 30.53 -37.40
C ARG A 9 9.71 30.33 -37.68
N GLN A 10 10.05 30.37 -38.97
CA GLN A 10 11.27 29.88 -39.61
C GLN A 10 12.09 31.03 -40.26
N ARG A 11 13.36 30.70 -40.56
CA ARG A 11 14.20 31.15 -41.71
C ARG A 11 15.06 32.44 -41.67
N ASP A 12 16.35 32.18 -41.89
CA ASP A 12 17.26 32.75 -42.91
C ASP A 12 18.11 34.02 -42.69
N THR A 13 19.34 33.89 -43.23
CA THR A 13 20.28 34.88 -43.82
C THR A 13 21.32 35.67 -43.00
N ALA A 14 22.58 35.34 -43.32
CA ALA A 14 23.66 36.23 -43.82
C ALA A 14 24.65 36.97 -42.89
N MET A 15 25.89 36.43 -42.82
CA MET A 15 27.13 36.92 -43.46
C MET A 15 27.76 38.31 -43.11
N THR A 16 29.10 38.37 -43.19
CA THR A 16 30.03 39.55 -43.18
C THR A 16 30.38 40.17 -41.81
N ALA A 17 31.57 40.77 -41.54
CA ALA A 17 32.93 40.73 -42.14
C ALA A 17 33.96 41.46 -41.23
N GLY A 18 35.27 41.42 -41.57
CA GLY A 18 36.31 42.37 -41.09
C GLY A 18 37.24 41.82 -39.98
N VAL A 19 38.58 41.77 -40.00
CA VAL A 19 39.72 42.36 -40.78
C VAL A 19 40.54 43.44 -40.03
N SER A 20 41.81 43.07 -39.72
CA SER A 20 43.05 43.89 -39.70
C SER A 20 43.54 44.67 -38.46
N SER A 21 44.87 44.90 -38.51
CA SER A 21 45.70 45.95 -37.85
C SER A 21 46.36 45.60 -36.51
N LEU A 22 47.58 46.09 -36.15
CA LEU A 22 48.85 46.39 -36.86
C LEU A 22 49.90 46.93 -35.83
N TRP A 23 51.16 47.15 -36.27
CA TRP A 23 52.20 48.05 -35.69
C TRP A 23 52.97 47.71 -34.37
N ARG A 24 54.24 47.28 -34.54
CA ARG A 24 55.52 48.02 -34.26
C ARG A 24 55.51 49.22 -33.26
N PRO A 25 56.60 49.47 -32.48
CA PRO A 25 57.79 50.18 -33.04
C PRO A 25 59.19 49.85 -32.45
N CYS A 26 60.22 50.49 -33.05
CA CYS A 26 61.67 50.41 -32.73
C CYS A 26 62.11 51.33 -31.57
N LYS A 27 63.37 51.18 -31.12
CA LYS A 27 64.30 52.31 -30.98
C LYS A 27 65.79 51.93 -30.96
N ASP A 28 66.63 52.94 -31.22
CA ASP A 28 68.05 52.88 -31.59
C ASP A 28 69.02 52.89 -30.39
N LEU A 29 70.30 52.51 -30.61
CA LEU A 29 71.46 53.45 -30.55
C LEU A 29 72.82 52.78 -30.86
N THR A 30 73.74 53.60 -31.38
CA THR A 30 75.14 53.32 -31.80
C THR A 30 76.12 53.70 -30.63
N PRO A 31 77.49 53.55 -30.65
CA PRO A 31 78.41 54.13 -31.68
C PRO A 31 79.88 53.58 -31.86
N VAL A 32 80.61 54.20 -32.81
CA VAL A 32 82.11 54.40 -32.91
C VAL A 32 83.05 53.20 -33.25
N ALA A 33 84.16 53.30 -34.01
CA ALA A 33 84.61 54.14 -35.17
C ALA A 33 85.99 53.66 -35.74
N LEU A 34 86.45 54.22 -36.89
CA LEU A 34 87.84 54.28 -37.44
C LEU A 34 88.41 52.96 -38.08
N ARG A 35 89.28 52.93 -39.12
CA ARG A 35 89.78 53.97 -40.07
C ARG A 35 90.34 53.35 -41.38
N LEU A 36 89.92 53.93 -42.52
CA LEU A 36 90.70 54.35 -43.71
C LEU A 36 91.95 53.56 -44.22
N THR A 37 91.92 53.24 -45.52
CA THR A 37 92.83 53.84 -46.53
C THR A 37 92.29 53.63 -47.97
N ALA A 38 92.83 54.32 -49.00
CA ALA A 38 92.24 54.31 -50.36
C ALA A 38 93.20 54.74 -51.50
N ARG A 39 93.15 54.08 -52.67
CA ARG A 39 93.50 54.56 -54.05
C ARG A 39 93.19 53.44 -55.09
N ARG A 40 92.42 53.62 -56.19
CA ARG A 40 92.52 54.52 -57.38
C ARG A 40 93.72 54.23 -58.30
N SER A 41 93.66 54.29 -59.64
CA SER A 41 92.60 54.24 -60.69
C SER A 41 93.23 54.61 -62.06
N THR A 42 92.93 53.91 -63.17
CA THR A 42 93.23 54.40 -64.54
C THR A 42 92.42 53.71 -65.65
N THR A 43 92.59 54.17 -66.89
CA THR A 43 91.49 54.36 -67.85
C THR A 43 91.92 54.53 -69.32
N ALA A 44 91.10 54.02 -70.27
CA ALA A 44 90.77 54.58 -71.60
C ALA A 44 91.73 54.53 -72.83
N CYS A 45 91.10 54.50 -74.04
CA CYS A 45 91.56 54.95 -75.38
C CYS A 45 92.63 54.12 -76.16
N VAL A 46 92.77 54.15 -77.51
CA VAL A 46 91.90 54.48 -78.69
C VAL A 46 92.54 53.94 -80.01
N LYS A 47 91.82 53.94 -81.15
CA LYS A 47 92.20 53.55 -82.53
C LYS A 47 93.46 54.25 -83.13
N ARG A 48 94.19 53.63 -84.11
CA ARG A 48 94.27 54.01 -85.58
C ARG A 48 95.55 53.62 -86.38
N LEU A 49 95.31 53.31 -87.68
CA LEU A 49 96.04 53.66 -88.94
C LEU A 49 97.36 52.98 -89.46
N LEU A 50 97.23 52.56 -90.74
CA LEU A 50 98.06 52.78 -91.95
C LEU A 50 99.40 52.05 -92.27
N ALA A 51 99.47 51.78 -93.58
CA ALA A 51 100.50 51.17 -94.39
C ALA A 51 101.75 52.04 -94.67
N CYS A 52 102.85 51.39 -95.07
CA CYS A 52 103.56 51.63 -96.36
C CYS A 52 104.86 50.78 -96.44
N GLY A 53 105.42 50.63 -97.65
CA GLY A 53 106.83 50.22 -97.83
C GLY A 53 107.05 49.09 -98.85
N SER A 54 107.48 49.46 -100.05
CA SER A 54 107.89 48.53 -101.12
C SER A 54 109.31 48.84 -101.63
N ALA A 55 109.86 47.90 -102.41
CA ALA A 55 110.99 48.01 -103.35
C ALA A 55 112.41 47.60 -102.90
N LEU A 56 113.21 47.28 -103.94
CA LEU A 56 114.63 46.83 -104.03
C LEU A 56 114.87 45.31 -103.93
N ALA A 57 115.79 44.71 -104.69
CA ALA A 57 116.31 44.95 -106.05
C ALA A 57 117.15 43.71 -106.47
N GLY A 58 117.40 43.50 -107.77
CA GLY A 58 118.06 42.29 -108.27
C GLY A 58 119.59 42.27 -108.19
N ALA A 59 120.17 41.10 -108.45
CA ALA A 59 121.59 40.88 -108.76
C ALA A 59 121.74 39.81 -109.87
N LEU A 60 122.80 39.89 -110.68
CA LEU A 60 122.98 39.18 -111.95
C LEU A 60 124.16 38.19 -111.95
N LEU A 61 123.93 36.99 -112.54
CA LEU A 61 124.86 36.18 -113.37
C LEU A 61 126.22 35.73 -112.75
N PRO A 62 127.07 34.86 -113.39
CA PRO A 62 127.03 34.18 -114.71
C PRO A 62 126.84 32.64 -114.61
N GLY A 63 126.87 31.79 -115.65
CA GLY A 63 127.04 31.94 -117.11
C GLY A 63 128.22 31.11 -117.67
N PHE A 64 127.96 30.14 -118.57
CA PHE A 64 128.83 29.71 -119.70
C PHE A 64 128.13 28.66 -120.58
N ALA A 65 128.57 28.51 -121.84
CA ALA A 65 127.92 27.72 -122.89
C ALA A 65 128.94 27.01 -123.81
N PHE A 66 128.48 25.99 -124.55
CA PHE A 66 129.07 25.46 -125.80
C PHE A 66 127.88 25.02 -126.70
N ALA A 67 127.68 25.66 -127.87
CA ALA A 67 128.14 25.26 -129.20
C ALA A 67 127.34 24.06 -129.78
N GLN A 68 126.39 24.25 -130.70
CA GLN A 68 126.50 24.52 -132.17
C GLN A 68 126.43 23.26 -133.05
N SER A 69 125.38 23.18 -133.87
CA SER A 69 125.45 22.81 -135.31
C SER A 69 124.11 23.10 -135.99
N ALA A 70 124.10 23.68 -137.19
CA ALA A 70 122.92 24.23 -137.86
C ALA A 70 122.62 23.60 -139.23
N THR A 71 121.37 23.68 -139.71
CA THR A 71 120.93 23.62 -141.13
C THR A 71 119.41 23.97 -141.23
N PRO A 72 118.81 24.31 -142.40
CA PRO A 72 118.26 25.66 -142.54
C PRO A 72 116.73 25.81 -142.79
N MET A 73 116.32 27.09 -142.75
CA MET A 73 115.01 27.71 -143.04
C MET A 73 114.00 27.00 -143.96
N ARG A 74 112.71 27.19 -143.62
CA ARG A 74 111.80 28.06 -144.40
C ARG A 74 111.00 28.96 -143.44
N GLY A 75 110.69 30.19 -143.87
CA GLY A 75 110.10 31.23 -143.01
C GLY A 75 108.61 31.01 -142.72
N PHE A 76 108.20 31.36 -141.51
CA PHE A 76 106.79 31.42 -141.09
C PHE A 76 106.19 32.80 -141.39
N ASP A 77 104.91 32.83 -141.75
CA ASP A 77 104.17 34.06 -142.04
C ASP A 77 103.73 34.76 -140.73
N SER A 78 103.50 36.06 -140.83
CA SER A 78 103.23 36.99 -139.73
C SER A 78 102.02 36.62 -138.85
N ALA A 79 101.08 35.81 -139.36
CA ALA A 79 99.90 35.36 -138.61
C ALA A 79 100.24 34.38 -137.47
N ASP A 80 101.22 33.50 -137.65
CA ASP A 80 101.52 32.44 -136.67
C ASP A 80 102.13 33.00 -135.37
N VAL A 81 102.94 34.05 -135.48
CA VAL A 81 103.62 34.68 -134.33
C VAL A 81 102.61 35.26 -133.31
N ALA A 82 101.48 35.78 -133.78
CA ALA A 82 100.42 36.29 -132.91
C ALA A 82 99.72 35.16 -132.12
N GLY A 83 99.50 34.01 -132.76
CA GLY A 83 98.88 32.84 -132.12
C GLY A 83 99.71 32.29 -130.96
N TYR A 84 101.03 32.14 -131.15
CA TYR A 84 101.92 31.63 -130.11
C TYR A 84 102.05 32.60 -128.91
N ALA A 85 102.04 33.91 -129.15
CA ALA A 85 102.13 34.91 -128.07
C ALA A 85 100.94 34.85 -127.09
N VAL A 86 99.71 34.69 -127.61
CA VAL A 86 98.49 34.60 -126.78
C VAL A 86 98.47 33.30 -125.97
N LEU A 87 98.89 32.18 -126.56
CA LEU A 87 98.99 30.90 -125.85
C LEU A 87 100.02 30.93 -124.71
N LEU A 88 101.20 31.51 -124.93
CA LEU A 88 102.22 31.66 -123.88
C LEU A 88 101.75 32.58 -122.73
N GLY A 89 101.00 33.64 -123.06
CA GLY A 89 100.39 34.53 -122.06
C GLY A 89 99.34 33.84 -121.19
N SER A 90 98.46 33.01 -121.77
CA SER A 90 97.40 32.33 -121.00
C SER A 90 97.96 31.25 -120.06
N VAL A 91 98.95 30.46 -120.52
CA VAL A 91 99.59 29.41 -119.70
C VAL A 91 100.36 30.00 -118.52
N SER A 92 101.08 31.11 -118.73
CA SER A 92 101.84 31.77 -117.66
C SER A 92 100.93 32.42 -116.60
N ALA A 93 99.81 33.02 -117.00
CA ALA A 93 98.80 33.53 -116.07
C ALA A 93 98.16 32.42 -115.20
N ALA A 94 97.83 31.28 -115.81
CA ALA A 94 97.25 30.13 -115.09
C ALA A 94 98.17 29.56 -114.00
N LEU A 95 99.48 29.46 -114.29
CA LEU A 95 100.47 28.98 -113.32
C LEU A 95 100.64 29.91 -112.11
N ILE A 96 100.60 31.23 -112.32
CA ILE A 96 100.67 32.21 -111.23
C ILE A 96 99.43 32.10 -110.33
N PHE A 97 98.24 31.96 -110.91
CA PHE A 97 97.00 31.81 -110.15
C PHE A 97 96.98 30.54 -109.29
N ALA A 98 97.45 29.40 -109.84
CA ALA A 98 97.59 28.16 -109.10
C ALA A 98 98.56 28.28 -107.90
N ALA A 99 99.69 28.99 -108.07
CA ALA A 99 100.65 29.23 -107.00
C ALA A 99 100.09 30.11 -105.86
N VAL A 100 99.24 31.08 -106.18
CA VAL A 100 98.56 31.93 -105.18
C VAL A 100 97.55 31.12 -104.36
N LEU A 101 96.73 30.28 -105.00
CA LEU A 101 95.75 29.43 -104.33
C LEU A 101 96.41 28.42 -103.36
N LEU A 102 97.52 27.80 -103.77
CA LEU A 102 98.29 26.89 -102.90
C LEU A 102 98.84 27.60 -101.65
N ARG A 103 99.33 28.84 -101.79
CA ARG A 103 99.77 29.65 -100.63
C ARG A 103 98.63 30.04 -99.70
N GLN A 104 97.45 30.37 -100.24
CA GLN A 104 96.26 30.65 -99.43
C GLN A 104 95.82 29.43 -98.61
N ARG A 105 95.75 28.26 -99.24
CA ARG A 105 95.36 27.01 -98.57
C ARG A 105 96.30 26.67 -97.40
N ASN A 106 97.62 26.71 -97.64
CA ASN A 106 98.60 26.42 -96.59
C ASN A 106 98.52 27.39 -95.40
N ARG A 107 98.13 28.66 -95.62
CA ARG A 107 97.97 29.64 -94.54
C ARG A 107 96.76 29.31 -93.65
N LEU A 108 95.63 28.95 -94.25
CA LEU A 108 94.43 28.51 -93.52
C LEU A 108 94.69 27.21 -92.72
N ASP A 109 95.42 26.26 -93.29
CA ASP A 109 95.76 24.99 -92.63
C ASP A 109 96.72 25.16 -91.42
N VAL A 110 97.39 26.32 -91.28
CA VAL A 110 98.18 26.68 -90.08
C VAL A 110 97.29 27.34 -89.03
N GLU A 111 96.49 28.32 -89.42
CA GLU A 111 95.60 29.09 -88.53
C GLU A 111 94.55 28.19 -87.85
N VAL A 112 94.00 27.21 -88.56
CA VAL A 112 93.11 26.17 -87.99
C VAL A 112 93.81 25.26 -86.97
N ARG A 113 95.13 25.01 -87.14
CA ARG A 113 95.91 24.20 -86.19
C ARG A 113 96.20 24.98 -84.90
N GLU A 114 96.57 26.26 -84.99
CA GLU A 114 96.77 27.13 -83.82
C GLU A 114 95.47 27.31 -83.01
N LEU A 115 94.33 27.50 -83.69
CA LEU A 115 93.03 27.59 -83.01
C LEU A 115 92.67 26.30 -82.26
N ARG A 116 92.97 25.12 -82.83
CA ARG A 116 92.73 23.83 -82.16
C ARG A 116 93.62 23.60 -80.95
N THR A 117 94.90 23.96 -81.01
CA THR A 117 95.82 23.81 -79.85
C THR A 117 95.43 24.78 -78.73
N ALA A 118 95.14 26.05 -79.05
CA ALA A 118 94.67 27.03 -78.07
C ALA A 118 93.35 26.61 -77.38
N PHE A 119 92.42 25.99 -78.12
CA PHE A 119 91.19 25.44 -77.54
C PHE A 119 91.47 24.28 -76.56
N SER A 120 92.37 23.36 -76.95
CA SER A 120 92.77 22.22 -76.11
C SER A 120 93.43 22.67 -74.80
N ASP A 121 94.31 23.68 -74.85
CA ASP A 121 94.97 24.24 -73.66
C ASP A 121 93.99 24.93 -72.71
N CYS A 122 93.00 25.64 -73.25
CA CYS A 122 91.91 26.22 -72.45
C CYS A 122 91.05 25.13 -71.77
N GLN A 123 90.71 24.05 -72.49
CA GLN A 123 90.00 22.92 -71.88
C GLN A 123 90.83 22.23 -70.79
N HIS A 124 92.12 21.98 -71.01
CA HIS A 124 93.00 21.40 -69.99
C HIS A 124 93.12 22.29 -68.73
N LYS A 125 93.17 23.62 -68.88
CA LYS A 125 93.14 24.54 -67.73
C LYS A 125 91.82 24.47 -66.97
N ILE A 126 90.69 24.40 -67.65
CA ILE A 126 89.36 24.26 -67.01
C ILE A 126 89.27 22.92 -66.23
N SER A 127 89.63 21.79 -66.85
CA SER A 127 89.64 20.48 -66.16
C SER A 127 90.58 20.46 -64.95
N ARG A 128 91.74 21.15 -65.03
CA ARG A 128 92.68 21.28 -63.90
C ARG A 128 92.12 22.12 -62.76
N TYR A 129 91.34 23.17 -63.03
CA TYR A 129 90.69 23.94 -61.98
C TYR A 129 89.48 23.20 -61.39
N GLN A 130 88.72 22.46 -62.19
CA GLN A 130 87.63 21.60 -61.70
C GLN A 130 88.15 20.52 -60.73
N THR A 131 89.29 19.89 -61.03
CA THR A 131 89.92 18.91 -60.12
C THR A 131 90.50 19.53 -58.84
N LEU A 132 90.83 20.82 -58.81
CA LEU A 132 91.26 21.53 -57.60
C LEU A 132 90.09 22.00 -56.70
N ILE A 133 88.88 22.11 -57.25
CA ILE A 133 87.67 22.55 -56.50
C ILE A 133 86.90 21.34 -55.92
N ALA A 134 87.08 20.16 -56.51
CA ALA A 134 86.53 18.88 -56.07
C ALA A 134 87.24 18.32 -54.81
N ASP A 135 87.05 19.02 -53.69
CA ASP A 135 87.37 18.52 -52.35
C ASP A 135 86.45 17.33 -52.02
N LYS A 136 87.00 16.25 -51.44
CA LYS A 136 86.29 14.96 -51.24
C LYS A 136 85.19 15.02 -50.19
N ASN A 137 85.24 16.02 -49.31
CA ASN A 137 84.31 16.19 -48.19
C ASN A 137 83.30 17.33 -48.41
N ARG A 138 83.17 17.84 -49.64
CA ARG A 138 82.31 18.99 -49.96
C ARG A 138 81.56 18.82 -51.28
N ARG A 139 80.24 19.02 -51.22
CA ARG A 139 79.40 19.23 -52.40
C ARG A 139 78.80 20.63 -52.39
N THR A 140 78.95 21.33 -53.50
CA THR A 140 78.46 22.71 -53.67
C THR A 140 77.34 22.73 -54.69
N VAL A 141 76.23 23.36 -54.35
CA VAL A 141 75.14 23.64 -55.29
C VAL A 141 75.18 25.12 -55.66
N ILE A 142 75.13 25.40 -56.95
CA ILE A 142 75.24 26.74 -57.53
C ILE A 142 73.95 27.05 -58.30
N TRP A 143 73.36 28.23 -58.07
CA TRP A 143 72.23 28.73 -58.84
C TRP A 143 72.58 30.03 -59.56
N ASP A 144 72.39 30.03 -60.88
CA ASP A 144 72.59 31.18 -61.75
C ASP A 144 71.35 32.07 -61.80
N GLY A 145 71.30 33.05 -60.88
CA GLY A 145 70.17 33.97 -60.75
C GLY A 145 68.93 33.32 -60.10
N HIS A 146 67.77 33.96 -60.26
CA HIS A 146 66.58 33.57 -59.51
C HIS A 146 65.98 32.23 -59.99
N ASP A 147 65.84 32.02 -61.31
CA ASP A 147 65.28 30.80 -61.92
C ASP A 147 66.34 29.88 -62.57
N GLY A 148 67.62 30.07 -62.25
CA GLY A 148 68.70 29.24 -62.76
C GLY A 148 68.57 27.78 -62.36
N LYS A 149 68.80 26.86 -63.31
CA LYS A 149 69.00 25.44 -62.98
C LYS A 149 70.19 25.28 -62.05
N ALA A 150 70.07 24.40 -61.07
CA ALA A 150 71.14 24.10 -60.13
C ALA A 150 72.27 23.33 -60.83
N GLU A 151 73.50 23.83 -60.72
CA GLU A 151 74.73 23.12 -61.09
C GLU A 151 75.38 22.59 -59.81
N LEU A 152 75.83 21.33 -59.80
CA LEU A 152 76.45 20.70 -58.64
C LEU A 152 77.93 20.43 -58.92
N LEU A 153 78.78 20.76 -57.94
CA LEU A 153 80.23 20.53 -57.99
C LEU A 153 80.72 19.81 -56.74
N GLY A 154 81.58 18.80 -56.93
CA GLY A 154 82.11 17.97 -55.85
C GLY A 154 81.14 16.87 -55.39
N HIS A 155 81.60 16.06 -54.45
CA HIS A 155 80.86 14.94 -53.88
C HIS A 155 81.00 14.94 -52.36
N LEU A 156 80.05 14.31 -51.68
CA LEU A 156 80.16 13.99 -50.25
C LEU A 156 80.54 12.51 -50.09
N PRO A 157 81.24 12.12 -49.00
CA PRO A 157 81.52 10.72 -48.69
C PRO A 157 80.22 9.91 -48.59
N ALA A 158 80.22 8.68 -49.10
CA ALA A 158 79.03 7.81 -49.10
C ALA A 158 78.52 7.44 -47.70
N GLU A 159 79.36 7.59 -46.68
CA GLU A 159 79.06 7.40 -45.25
C GLU A 159 77.94 8.36 -44.81
N THR A 160 78.04 9.64 -45.19
CA THR A 160 77.08 10.72 -44.87
C THR A 160 75.62 10.40 -45.22
N GLY A 161 75.38 9.47 -46.15
CA GLY A 161 74.04 9.14 -46.66
C GLY A 161 73.52 10.07 -47.75
N ALA A 162 74.31 11.06 -48.18
CA ALA A 162 73.95 11.94 -49.29
C ALA A 162 73.89 11.17 -50.64
N PRO A 163 72.81 11.29 -51.43
CA PRO A 163 72.70 10.67 -52.75
C PRO A 163 73.76 11.19 -53.71
N GLN A 164 74.47 10.32 -54.42
CA GLN A 164 75.49 10.75 -55.38
C GLN A 164 74.88 11.31 -56.68
N HIS A 165 73.68 10.88 -57.06
CA HIS A 165 72.98 11.38 -58.25
C HIS A 165 72.41 12.80 -58.02
N ASP A 166 72.63 13.72 -58.97
CA ASP A 166 72.32 15.15 -58.79
C ASP A 166 70.83 15.45 -58.51
N PRO A 167 69.84 14.88 -59.21
CA PRO A 167 68.42 15.11 -58.92
C PRO A 167 68.00 14.64 -57.52
N ASP A 168 68.56 13.51 -57.06
CA ASP A 168 68.26 12.95 -55.75
C ASP A 168 68.92 13.75 -54.61
N PHE A 169 70.09 14.36 -54.87
CA PHE A 169 70.73 15.25 -53.91
C PHE A 169 69.91 16.54 -53.69
N LEU A 170 69.38 17.14 -54.77
CA LEU A 170 68.54 18.35 -54.70
C LEU A 170 67.19 18.09 -54.02
N ALA A 171 66.72 16.84 -54.00
CA ALA A 171 65.53 16.43 -53.26
C ALA A 171 65.85 16.25 -51.76
N PHE A 172 66.17 17.34 -51.06
CA PHE A 172 66.65 17.34 -49.67
C PHE A 172 65.77 16.51 -48.72
N GLY A 173 64.45 16.59 -48.82
CA GLY A 173 63.50 15.77 -48.04
C GLY A 173 63.61 14.25 -48.24
N ARG A 174 64.30 13.75 -49.28
CA ARG A 174 64.54 12.31 -49.49
C ARG A 174 65.68 11.73 -48.65
N TRP A 175 66.60 12.56 -48.15
CA TRP A 175 67.84 12.07 -47.51
C TRP A 175 68.30 12.86 -46.29
N LEU A 176 67.82 14.09 -46.10
CA LEU A 176 67.85 14.79 -44.80
C LEU A 176 66.64 14.38 -43.95
N LYS A 177 66.74 14.56 -42.62
CA LYS A 177 65.56 14.46 -41.75
C LYS A 177 64.57 15.60 -42.07
N PRO A 178 63.24 15.39 -41.96
CA PRO A 178 62.24 16.36 -42.41
C PRO A 178 62.43 17.79 -41.89
N HIS A 179 62.78 17.94 -40.61
CA HIS A 179 63.04 19.25 -40.00
C HIS A 179 64.21 20.00 -40.68
N SER A 180 65.38 19.37 -40.79
CA SER A 180 66.56 19.92 -41.46
C SER A 180 66.34 20.17 -42.95
N ALA A 181 65.57 19.30 -43.63
CA ALA A 181 65.20 19.52 -45.03
C ALA A 181 64.42 20.84 -45.20
N SER A 182 63.36 21.05 -44.41
CA SER A 182 62.57 22.28 -44.46
C SER A 182 63.34 23.54 -44.02
N GLU A 183 64.29 23.42 -43.09
CA GLU A 183 65.16 24.54 -42.72
C GLU A 183 66.14 24.90 -43.84
N VAL A 184 66.77 23.91 -44.48
CA VAL A 184 67.67 24.11 -45.62
C VAL A 184 66.95 24.69 -46.82
N GLU A 185 65.78 24.17 -47.17
CA GLU A 185 64.97 24.67 -48.29
C GLU A 185 64.59 26.15 -48.07
N ARG A 186 64.09 26.49 -46.87
CA ARG A 186 63.75 27.87 -46.48
C ARG A 186 64.98 28.80 -46.45
N ALA A 187 66.14 28.30 -46.05
CA ALA A 187 67.38 29.08 -46.02
C ALA A 187 67.95 29.31 -47.44
N ILE A 188 67.91 28.30 -48.32
CA ILE A 188 68.27 28.42 -49.74
C ILE A 188 67.32 29.38 -50.46
N GLU A 189 66.02 29.29 -50.21
CA GLU A 189 65.03 30.26 -50.71
C GLU A 189 65.34 31.68 -50.20
N GLY A 190 65.64 31.82 -48.91
CA GLY A 190 66.07 33.09 -48.30
C GLY A 190 67.36 33.66 -48.91
N LEU A 191 68.31 32.82 -49.29
CA LEU A 191 69.53 33.20 -50.01
C LEU A 191 69.23 33.64 -51.45
N ARG A 192 68.35 32.93 -52.16
CA ARG A 192 67.99 33.20 -53.58
C ARG A 192 67.05 34.39 -53.77
N LEU A 193 66.16 34.68 -52.81
CA LEU A 193 65.26 35.84 -52.83
C LEU A 193 65.88 37.08 -52.18
N ASN A 194 66.43 36.93 -50.98
CA ASN A 194 66.77 38.05 -50.10
C ASN A 194 68.28 38.27 -49.92
N ALA A 195 69.12 37.53 -50.66
CA ALA A 195 70.59 37.55 -50.55
C ALA A 195 71.13 37.32 -49.12
N LYS A 196 70.35 36.63 -48.26
CA LYS A 196 70.74 36.34 -46.87
C LYS A 196 71.69 35.15 -46.82
N SER A 197 72.94 35.40 -46.46
CA SER A 197 73.88 34.33 -46.12
C SER A 197 73.43 33.57 -44.87
N PHE A 198 73.67 32.26 -44.84
CA PHE A 198 73.34 31.41 -43.69
C PHE A 198 74.44 30.37 -43.44
N GLU A 199 74.47 29.89 -42.20
CA GLU A 199 75.29 28.78 -41.75
C GLU A 199 74.38 27.91 -40.89
N LEU A 200 74.17 26.67 -41.32
CA LEU A 200 73.23 25.72 -40.70
C LEU A 200 73.91 24.39 -40.46
N VAL A 201 73.42 23.67 -39.45
CA VAL A 201 73.83 22.30 -39.12
C VAL A 201 72.63 21.42 -39.38
N VAL A 202 72.81 20.36 -40.17
CA VAL A 202 71.70 19.55 -40.69
C VAL A 202 71.98 18.08 -40.49
N GLU A 203 70.94 17.30 -40.20
CA GLU A 203 71.05 15.89 -39.92
C GLU A 203 70.53 15.06 -41.08
N THR A 204 71.32 14.09 -41.54
CA THR A 204 70.89 13.14 -42.58
C THR A 204 69.99 12.05 -41.99
N GLN A 205 69.28 11.31 -42.84
CA GLN A 205 68.49 10.15 -42.41
C GLN A 205 69.34 9.04 -41.76
N ARG A 206 70.67 9.07 -41.93
CA ARG A 206 71.60 8.14 -41.27
C ARG A 206 72.09 8.62 -39.90
N GLY A 207 71.71 9.81 -39.45
CA GLY A 207 72.20 10.42 -38.22
C GLY A 207 73.50 11.23 -38.37
N GLU A 208 74.05 11.28 -39.59
CA GLU A 208 75.27 12.04 -39.87
C GLU A 208 74.98 13.55 -39.91
N VAL A 209 75.94 14.34 -39.40
CA VAL A 209 75.77 15.80 -39.27
C VAL A 209 76.62 16.53 -40.32
N LEU A 210 75.95 17.37 -41.13
CA LEU A 210 76.58 18.18 -42.16
C LEU A 210 76.46 19.68 -41.83
N GLU A 211 77.45 20.45 -42.25
CA GLU A 211 77.40 21.92 -42.22
C GLU A 211 76.98 22.44 -43.60
N VAL A 212 76.00 23.36 -43.64
CA VAL A 212 75.49 23.99 -44.87
C VAL A 212 75.74 25.49 -44.82
N GLN A 213 76.65 25.97 -45.67
CA GLN A 213 76.99 27.39 -45.80
C GLN A 213 76.44 28.00 -47.08
N GLY A 214 75.45 28.88 -46.95
CA GLY A 214 74.86 29.68 -48.03
C GLY A 214 75.53 31.04 -48.17
N LYS A 215 76.14 31.34 -49.32
CA LYS A 215 76.78 32.64 -49.65
C LYS A 215 76.49 33.05 -51.09
N LEU A 216 76.43 34.36 -51.35
CA LEU A 216 76.21 34.92 -52.69
C LEU A 216 77.54 35.47 -53.25
N TYR A 217 77.96 35.03 -54.44
CA TYR A 217 79.16 35.53 -55.11
C TYR A 217 78.83 35.87 -56.57
N GLY A 218 79.17 37.09 -57.01
CA GLY A 218 79.02 37.50 -58.42
C GLY A 218 77.59 37.43 -58.99
N GLY A 219 76.56 37.49 -58.14
CA GLY A 219 75.15 37.34 -58.55
C GLY A 219 74.65 35.89 -58.59
N ARG A 220 75.51 34.91 -58.28
CA ARG A 220 75.16 33.49 -58.16
C ARG A 220 75.05 33.09 -56.68
N ALA A 221 74.08 32.24 -56.36
CA ALA A 221 73.93 31.68 -55.02
C ALA A 221 74.70 30.37 -54.90
N TYR A 222 75.45 30.19 -53.81
CA TYR A 222 76.24 29.00 -53.52
C TYR A 222 75.81 28.43 -52.17
N ALA A 223 75.39 27.16 -52.13
CA ALA A 223 75.22 26.39 -50.91
C ALA A 223 76.28 25.29 -50.85
N HIS A 224 77.20 25.39 -49.89
CA HIS A 224 78.24 24.38 -49.66
C HIS A 224 77.77 23.44 -48.57
N PHE A 225 77.65 22.16 -48.89
CA PHE A 225 77.43 21.08 -47.93
C PHE A 225 78.79 20.47 -47.62
N VAL A 226 79.18 20.46 -46.34
CA VAL A 226 80.50 20.03 -45.85
C VAL A 226 80.29 18.93 -44.81
N ALA A 227 81.00 17.81 -44.96
CA ALA A 227 81.09 16.79 -43.91
C ALA A 227 82.02 17.30 -42.80
N LEU A 228 81.57 17.24 -41.54
CA LEU A 228 82.31 17.72 -40.38
C LEU A 228 83.30 16.67 -39.86
N ASP A 229 84.51 17.10 -39.48
CA ASP A 229 85.45 16.24 -38.75
C ASP A 229 84.94 15.97 -37.32
N ASN A 230 85.21 14.78 -36.78
CA ASN A 230 84.58 14.18 -35.59
C ASN A 230 84.25 15.16 -34.43
N LEU A 231 85.20 15.98 -33.97
CA LEU A 231 84.99 16.89 -32.83
C LEU A 231 83.92 17.97 -33.08
N ARG A 232 83.75 18.41 -34.34
CA ARG A 232 82.70 19.37 -34.71
C ARG A 232 81.35 18.69 -34.89
N ALA A 233 81.33 17.43 -35.33
CA ALA A 233 80.11 16.62 -35.37
C ALA A 233 79.56 16.41 -33.95
N GLU A 234 80.40 16.00 -32.99
CA GLU A 234 80.02 15.77 -31.58
C GLU A 234 79.45 17.03 -30.90
N LEU A 235 80.10 18.19 -31.06
CA LEU A 235 79.58 19.48 -30.53
C LEU A 235 78.26 19.91 -31.19
N ALA A 236 78.05 19.56 -32.45
CA ALA A 236 76.83 19.86 -33.18
C ALA A 236 75.68 18.93 -32.72
N GLU A 237 75.95 17.64 -32.57
CA GLU A 237 75.02 16.63 -32.05
C GLU A 237 74.55 16.98 -30.63
N LEU A 238 75.48 17.25 -29.70
CA LEU A 238 75.16 17.69 -28.33
C LEU A 238 74.30 18.97 -28.30
N LYS A 239 74.51 19.90 -29.23
CA LYS A 239 73.72 21.14 -29.32
C LYS A 239 72.30 20.88 -29.83
N ILE A 240 72.14 19.95 -30.78
CA ILE A 240 70.84 19.49 -31.27
C ILE A 240 70.11 18.73 -30.15
N GLU A 241 70.78 17.79 -29.48
CA GLU A 241 70.20 17.02 -28.38
C GLU A 241 69.75 17.92 -27.22
N ARG A 242 70.61 18.84 -26.76
CA ARG A 242 70.26 19.83 -25.74
C ARG A 242 69.04 20.69 -26.15
N ASN A 243 68.96 21.11 -27.41
CA ASN A 243 67.81 21.86 -27.90
C ASN A 243 66.54 20.99 -27.93
N ARG A 244 66.65 19.72 -28.32
CA ARG A 244 65.56 18.74 -28.32
C ARG A 244 65.06 18.46 -26.90
N LEU A 245 65.97 18.22 -25.95
CA LEU A 245 65.65 18.04 -24.53
C LEU A 245 64.98 19.29 -23.95
N ARG A 246 65.52 20.48 -24.21
CA ARG A 246 64.91 21.75 -23.76
C ARG A 246 63.50 21.95 -24.34
N SER A 247 63.28 21.62 -25.61
CA SER A 247 61.96 21.67 -26.24
C SER A 247 61.00 20.64 -25.63
N SER A 248 61.49 19.43 -25.34
CA SER A 248 60.71 18.38 -24.68
C SER A 248 60.30 18.78 -23.26
N ILE A 249 61.22 19.34 -22.47
CA ILE A 249 60.94 19.85 -21.12
C ILE A 249 59.91 20.98 -21.19
N ALA A 250 60.08 21.97 -22.07
CA ALA A 250 59.10 23.03 -22.24
C ALA A 250 57.72 22.52 -22.71
N THR A 251 57.67 21.40 -23.44
CA THR A 251 56.41 20.74 -23.83
C THR A 251 55.75 20.07 -22.62
N PHE A 252 56.53 19.42 -21.75
CA PHE A 252 56.02 18.84 -20.50
C PHE A 252 55.58 19.91 -19.49
N GLU A 253 56.37 20.98 -19.31
CA GLU A 253 55.99 22.13 -18.48
C GLU A 253 54.68 22.74 -18.98
N SER A 254 54.54 22.99 -20.28
CA SER A 254 53.29 23.51 -20.89
C SER A 254 52.09 22.57 -20.69
N LEU A 255 52.29 21.25 -20.80
CA LEU A 255 51.25 20.27 -20.47
C LEU A 255 50.86 20.36 -18.98
N LEU A 256 51.84 20.39 -18.08
CA LEU A 256 51.61 20.50 -16.64
C LEU A 256 51.03 21.86 -16.23
N ASP A 257 51.21 22.91 -17.03
CA ASP A 257 50.56 24.22 -16.86
C ASP A 257 49.10 24.23 -17.32
N SER A 258 48.75 23.33 -18.25
CA SER A 258 47.39 23.18 -18.79
C SER A 258 46.46 22.26 -17.98
N ILE A 259 46.99 21.51 -17.02
CA ILE A 259 46.17 20.62 -16.16
C ILE A 259 45.64 21.35 -14.92
N GLU A 260 44.45 20.93 -14.47
CA GLU A 260 43.73 21.55 -13.36
C GLU A 260 44.23 21.11 -11.97
N GLN A 261 45.16 20.14 -11.91
CA GLN A 261 45.77 19.67 -10.66
C GLN A 261 46.97 20.55 -10.29
N PRO A 262 47.10 21.04 -9.03
CA PRO A 262 48.32 21.69 -8.56
C PRO A 262 49.56 20.80 -8.70
N VAL A 263 50.58 21.28 -9.42
CA VAL A 263 51.88 20.62 -9.60
C VAL A 263 53.00 21.56 -9.16
N TRP A 264 54.02 21.00 -8.50
CA TRP A 264 55.20 21.71 -8.04
C TRP A 264 56.49 20.93 -8.30
N GLN A 265 57.59 21.67 -8.42
CA GLN A 265 58.96 21.18 -8.33
C GLN A 265 59.67 21.94 -7.21
N ARG A 266 60.42 21.19 -6.39
CA ARG A 266 61.27 21.70 -5.32
C ARG A 266 62.73 21.35 -5.57
N ASP A 267 63.65 22.18 -5.06
CA ASP A 267 65.09 21.93 -5.06
C ASP A 267 65.52 20.92 -3.96
N GLY A 268 66.82 20.67 -3.84
CA GLY A 268 67.40 19.79 -2.82
C GLY A 268 67.18 20.25 -1.37
N ASP A 269 66.99 21.56 -1.14
CA ASP A 269 66.66 22.12 0.19
C ASP A 269 65.15 22.05 0.49
N GLY A 270 64.34 21.74 -0.53
CA GLY A 270 62.89 21.65 -0.48
C GLY A 270 62.17 22.97 -0.69
N ARG A 271 62.79 23.96 -1.35
CA ARG A 271 62.16 25.23 -1.75
C ARG A 271 61.52 25.06 -3.11
N LEU A 272 60.40 25.74 -3.35
CA LEU A 272 59.74 25.75 -4.66
C LEU A 272 60.66 26.39 -5.72
N VAL A 273 60.75 25.74 -6.89
CA VAL A 273 61.54 26.19 -8.06
C VAL A 273 60.61 26.49 -9.23
N TRP A 274 59.57 25.65 -9.40
CA TRP A 274 58.54 25.80 -10.43
C TRP A 274 57.21 25.32 -9.86
N VAL A 275 56.12 25.97 -10.26
CA VAL A 275 54.74 25.56 -9.95
C VAL A 275 53.89 25.87 -11.17
N ASN A 276 52.78 25.15 -11.32
CA ASN A 276 51.83 25.38 -12.41
C ASN A 276 50.74 26.41 -12.06
N GLN A 277 49.93 26.82 -13.05
CA GLN A 277 48.82 27.74 -12.85
C GLN A 277 47.80 27.24 -11.82
N ALA A 278 47.45 25.94 -11.81
CA ALA A 278 46.52 25.38 -10.83
C ALA A 278 47.04 25.50 -9.39
N TYR A 279 48.35 25.37 -9.18
CA TYR A 279 48.99 25.61 -7.88
C TYR A 279 48.92 27.08 -7.48
N CYS A 280 49.21 27.99 -8.41
CA CYS A 280 49.07 29.44 -8.20
C CYS A 280 47.66 29.82 -7.74
N ASP A 281 46.65 29.27 -8.42
CA ASP A 281 45.22 29.46 -8.16
C ASP A 281 44.77 28.89 -6.80
N ALA A 282 45.43 27.86 -6.29
CA ALA A 282 45.16 27.23 -5.00
C ALA A 282 45.80 28.00 -3.82
N VAL A 283 46.95 28.65 -4.03
CA VAL A 283 47.65 29.49 -3.02
C VAL A 283 47.34 30.99 -3.13
N GLU A 284 46.32 31.34 -3.94
CA GLU A 284 45.81 32.71 -4.16
C GLU A 284 46.90 33.71 -4.59
N ALA A 285 47.89 33.26 -5.35
CA ALA A 285 48.91 34.12 -5.96
C ALA A 285 48.42 34.71 -7.29
N SER A 286 48.99 35.84 -7.71
CA SER A 286 48.66 36.47 -9.00
C SER A 286 49.46 35.93 -10.19
N SER A 287 50.55 35.20 -9.94
CA SER A 287 51.26 34.43 -10.97
C SER A 287 52.07 33.26 -10.36
N PRO A 288 52.37 32.20 -11.13
CA PRO A 288 53.23 31.11 -10.68
C PRO A 288 54.61 31.58 -10.19
N GLN A 289 55.17 32.62 -10.84
CA GLN A 289 56.45 33.20 -10.43
C GLN A 289 56.35 33.89 -9.06
N GLN A 290 55.23 34.56 -8.76
CA GLN A 290 54.99 35.15 -7.43
C GLN A 290 54.86 34.05 -6.36
N ALA A 291 54.13 32.96 -6.64
CA ALA A 291 53.98 31.85 -5.70
C ALA A 291 55.34 31.23 -5.31
N VAL A 292 56.24 31.06 -6.28
CA VAL A 292 57.62 30.62 -6.05
C VAL A 292 58.43 31.67 -5.28
N GLN A 293 58.36 32.95 -5.66
CA GLN A 293 59.18 34.02 -5.09
C GLN A 293 58.78 34.38 -3.65
N GLU A 294 57.50 34.27 -3.30
CA GLU A 294 56.97 34.42 -1.94
C GLU A 294 57.00 33.11 -1.13
N GLY A 295 57.26 31.97 -1.75
CA GLY A 295 57.31 30.66 -1.10
C GLY A 295 55.96 30.18 -0.56
N ARG A 296 54.86 30.47 -1.27
CA ARG A 296 53.50 30.09 -0.83
C ARG A 296 53.28 28.59 -1.03
N GLU A 297 52.77 27.92 0.01
CA GLU A 297 52.72 26.46 0.07
C GLU A 297 51.31 25.92 0.31
N ILE A 298 50.81 25.09 -0.60
CA ILE A 298 49.49 24.43 -0.51
C ILE A 298 49.42 23.37 0.60
N LEU A 299 50.58 22.79 0.96
CA LEU A 299 50.70 21.74 1.97
C LEU A 299 51.21 22.29 3.30
N GLY A 300 50.48 21.99 4.38
CA GLY A 300 50.90 22.31 5.74
C GLY A 300 52.27 21.71 6.11
N THR A 301 52.97 22.34 7.07
CA THR A 301 54.34 21.97 7.46
C THR A 301 54.48 20.50 7.86
N LEU A 302 53.54 19.96 8.65
CA LEU A 302 53.54 18.55 9.06
C LEU A 302 53.47 17.59 7.87
N THR A 303 52.69 17.91 6.84
CA THR A 303 52.61 17.10 5.62
C THR A 303 53.92 17.15 4.85
N ARG A 304 54.53 18.33 4.70
CA ARG A 304 55.82 18.48 4.01
C ARG A 304 56.96 17.75 4.74
N GLU A 305 56.94 17.72 6.07
CA GLU A 305 57.86 16.92 6.88
C GLU A 305 57.61 15.40 6.71
N LYS A 306 56.33 14.97 6.72
CA LYS A 306 55.95 13.58 6.45
C LYS A 306 56.47 13.11 5.09
N ILE A 307 56.20 13.87 4.02
CA ILE A 307 56.71 13.63 2.66
C ILE A 307 58.24 13.51 2.66
N ARG A 308 58.94 14.46 3.28
CA ARG A 308 60.42 14.50 3.34
C ARG A 308 61.01 13.26 4.03
N ALA A 309 60.30 12.70 5.01
CA ALA A 309 60.71 11.53 5.78
C ALA A 309 60.37 10.18 5.10
N SER A 310 59.26 10.10 4.35
CA SER A 310 58.80 8.85 3.72
C SER A 310 59.15 8.71 2.24
N ALA A 311 59.27 9.80 1.47
CA ALA A 311 59.54 9.73 0.03
C ALA A 311 61.00 9.34 -0.27
N THR A 312 61.16 8.24 -1.00
CA THR A 312 62.44 7.75 -1.51
C THR A 312 62.43 7.72 -3.05
N PRO A 313 63.59 7.58 -3.72
CA PRO A 313 63.63 7.48 -5.18
C PRO A 313 62.93 6.23 -5.76
N GLU A 314 62.79 5.16 -4.98
CA GLU A 314 62.12 3.92 -5.39
C GLU A 314 60.66 3.83 -4.94
N SER A 315 60.27 4.58 -3.90
CA SER A 315 58.92 4.64 -3.35
C SER A 315 58.49 6.10 -3.24
N PRO A 316 57.69 6.62 -4.18
CA PRO A 316 57.13 7.96 -4.06
C PRO A 316 56.15 8.00 -2.87
N PHE A 317 55.98 9.18 -2.29
CA PHE A 317 54.90 9.39 -1.34
C PHE A 317 53.57 9.41 -2.10
N GLN A 318 52.56 8.69 -1.59
CA GLN A 318 51.16 8.82 -1.97
C GLN A 318 50.31 8.70 -0.71
N ASP A 319 49.49 9.71 -0.42
CA ASP A 319 48.58 9.74 0.73
C ASP A 319 47.51 10.82 0.55
N THR A 320 46.33 10.60 1.14
CA THR A 320 45.24 11.57 1.11
C THR A 320 45.41 12.58 2.24
N VAL A 321 45.58 13.85 1.88
CA VAL A 321 45.83 14.96 2.81
C VAL A 321 44.72 15.99 2.69
N SER A 322 44.13 16.39 3.83
CA SER A 322 43.23 17.55 3.85
C SER A 322 43.99 18.85 4.08
N THR A 323 43.79 19.86 3.25
CA THR A 323 44.33 21.22 3.43
C THR A 323 43.23 22.27 3.26
N ALA A 324 43.55 23.55 3.48
CA ALA A 324 42.61 24.65 3.27
C ALA A 324 42.93 25.39 1.97
N VAL A 325 42.00 25.41 1.02
CA VAL A 325 42.09 26.15 -0.24
C VAL A 325 40.88 27.06 -0.35
N ARG A 326 41.11 28.37 -0.59
CA ARG A 326 40.04 29.39 -0.69
C ARG A 326 39.05 29.40 0.47
N GLY A 327 39.56 29.12 1.68
CA GLY A 327 38.77 29.04 2.92
C GLY A 327 37.95 27.75 3.13
N ALA A 328 37.93 26.84 2.15
CA ALA A 328 37.28 25.53 2.27
C ALA A 328 38.31 24.43 2.58
N ARG A 329 37.88 23.39 3.31
CA ARG A 329 38.71 22.19 3.55
C ARG A 329 38.58 21.26 2.35
N THR A 330 39.62 21.12 1.55
CA THR A 330 39.70 20.19 0.42
C THR A 330 40.57 18.99 0.76
N PHE A 331 40.29 17.84 0.14
CA PHE A 331 41.05 16.61 0.26
C PHE A 331 41.80 16.36 -1.04
N PHE A 332 43.12 16.25 -0.96
CA PHE A 332 43.98 15.95 -2.08
C PHE A 332 44.64 14.57 -1.90
N ASP A 333 44.62 13.73 -2.93
CA ASP A 333 45.60 12.65 -3.05
C ASP A 333 46.92 13.28 -3.52
N VAL A 334 47.94 13.24 -2.67
CA VAL A 334 49.22 13.92 -2.88
C VAL A 334 50.27 12.91 -3.26
N VAL A 335 50.76 13.00 -4.50
CA VAL A 335 51.90 12.21 -4.98
C VAL A 335 53.15 13.09 -5.02
N ASP A 336 54.24 12.71 -4.35
CA ASP A 336 55.53 13.43 -4.40
C ASP A 336 56.69 12.44 -4.64
N VAL A 337 57.43 12.66 -5.73
CA VAL A 337 58.49 11.81 -6.26
C VAL A 337 59.84 12.48 -6.05
N ARG A 338 60.80 11.76 -5.46
CA ARG A 338 62.14 12.30 -5.14
C ARG A 338 63.16 11.95 -6.22
N GLY A 339 63.79 12.97 -6.81
CA GLY A 339 64.83 12.82 -7.82
C GLY A 339 66.21 13.30 -7.36
N PRO A 340 67.26 13.16 -8.20
CA PRO A 340 68.62 13.57 -7.84
C PRO A 340 68.81 15.07 -7.61
N ALA A 341 67.92 15.92 -8.16
CA ALA A 341 68.00 17.37 -8.11
C ALA A 341 66.97 18.05 -7.18
N GLY A 342 66.13 17.27 -6.48
CA GLY A 342 65.02 17.79 -5.68
C GLY A 342 63.82 16.84 -5.64
N SER A 343 62.60 17.37 -5.54
CA SER A 343 61.37 16.57 -5.65
C SER A 343 60.32 17.23 -6.55
N CYS A 344 59.45 16.42 -7.15
CA CYS A 344 58.32 16.90 -7.94
C CYS A 344 57.05 16.24 -7.42
N GLY A 345 55.98 17.01 -7.25
CA GLY A 345 54.71 16.46 -6.75
C GLY A 345 53.48 17.11 -7.36
N MET A 346 52.37 16.41 -7.19
CA MET A 346 51.05 16.78 -7.69
C MET A 346 49.99 16.49 -6.62
N ALA A 347 48.97 17.34 -6.56
CA ALA A 347 47.80 17.17 -5.71
C ALA A 347 46.55 16.96 -6.57
N ILE A 348 45.89 15.81 -6.46
CA ILE A 348 44.64 15.50 -7.16
C ILE A 348 43.48 15.76 -6.21
N ASP A 349 42.55 16.66 -6.55
CA ASP A 349 41.36 16.89 -5.71
C ASP A 349 40.45 15.65 -5.75
N VAL A 350 40.31 15.01 -4.59
CA VAL A 350 39.47 13.82 -4.38
C VAL A 350 38.22 14.15 -3.56
N SER A 351 38.01 15.43 -3.19
CA SER A 351 36.93 15.88 -2.29
C SER A 351 35.55 15.38 -2.74
N ALA A 352 35.22 15.48 -4.03
CA ALA A 352 33.95 15.02 -4.59
C ALA A 352 33.76 13.50 -4.47
N SER A 353 34.85 12.71 -4.60
CA SER A 353 34.79 11.26 -4.44
C SER A 353 34.61 10.84 -2.98
N GLU A 354 35.19 11.61 -2.05
CA GLU A 354 35.11 11.33 -0.62
C GLU A 354 33.75 11.76 -0.05
N THR A 355 33.19 12.89 -0.49
CA THR A 355 31.80 13.27 -0.14
C THR A 355 30.80 12.23 -0.65
N LEU A 356 30.98 11.70 -1.87
CA LEU A 356 30.12 10.63 -2.40
C LEU A 356 30.26 9.32 -1.61
N ARG A 357 31.45 8.97 -1.11
CA ARG A 357 31.64 7.81 -0.21
C ARG A 357 30.97 8.02 1.13
N GLU A 358 31.09 9.21 1.72
CA GLU A 358 30.39 9.55 2.97
C GLU A 358 28.87 9.53 2.80
N GLU A 359 28.34 10.11 1.72
CA GLU A 359 26.90 10.11 1.42
C GLU A 359 26.37 8.70 1.16
N LEU A 360 27.10 7.87 0.40
CA LEU A 360 26.76 6.46 0.20
C LEU A 360 26.78 5.69 1.52
N GLY A 361 27.79 5.91 2.37
CA GLY A 361 27.89 5.31 3.71
C GLY A 361 26.73 5.71 4.62
N ARG A 362 26.35 6.99 4.63
CA ARG A 362 25.18 7.50 5.36
C ARG A 362 23.87 6.92 4.79
N THR A 363 23.76 6.77 3.47
CA THR A 363 22.57 6.23 2.81
C THR A 363 22.40 4.73 3.08
N LEU A 364 23.48 3.94 2.97
CA LEU A 364 23.48 2.52 3.32
C LEU A 364 23.15 2.30 4.80
N LYS A 365 23.72 3.12 5.69
CA LYS A 365 23.38 3.07 7.12
C LYS A 365 21.91 3.43 7.37
N SER A 366 21.42 4.51 6.77
CA SER A 366 20.01 4.91 6.83
C SER A 366 19.08 3.80 6.34
N HIS A 367 19.42 3.12 5.23
CA HIS A 367 18.64 1.99 4.74
C HIS A 367 18.66 0.78 5.69
N ALA A 368 19.82 0.43 6.26
CA ALA A 368 19.92 -0.61 7.28
C ALA A 368 19.08 -0.27 8.53
N ASP A 369 19.20 0.96 9.04
CA ASP A 369 18.43 1.47 10.18
C ASP A 369 16.92 1.45 9.87
N THR A 370 16.48 1.81 8.65
CA THR A 370 15.05 1.72 8.27
C THR A 370 14.53 0.30 8.24
N LEU A 371 15.32 -0.68 7.77
CA LEU A 371 14.91 -2.09 7.76
C LEU A 371 14.87 -2.68 9.18
N ASP A 372 15.78 -2.25 10.07
CA ASP A 372 15.81 -2.70 11.46
C ASP A 372 14.60 -2.18 12.27
N HIS A 373 14.16 -0.95 11.96
CA HIS A 373 12.96 -0.34 12.55
C HIS A 373 11.63 -0.81 11.93
N LEU A 374 11.61 -1.66 10.91
CA LEU A 374 10.35 -2.24 10.42
C LEU A 374 9.76 -3.20 11.45
N ALA A 375 8.50 -2.94 11.83
CA ALA A 375 7.73 -3.83 12.71
C ALA A 375 7.45 -5.21 12.07
N THR A 376 7.53 -5.32 10.74
CA THR A 376 7.43 -6.58 10.01
C THR A 376 8.75 -7.34 10.07
N PRO A 377 8.79 -8.58 10.57
CA PRO A 377 9.95 -9.47 10.49
C PRO A 377 10.50 -9.63 9.06
N VAL A 378 11.79 -9.33 8.87
CA VAL A 378 12.53 -9.54 7.63
C VAL A 378 13.84 -10.27 7.90
N ALA A 379 14.17 -11.26 7.05
CA ALA A 379 15.46 -11.91 6.97
C ALA A 379 15.93 -12.03 5.51
N ILE A 380 17.22 -11.78 5.26
CA ILE A 380 17.83 -11.87 3.93
C ILE A 380 18.98 -12.87 3.99
N PHE A 381 19.00 -13.79 3.02
CA PHE A 381 20.01 -14.83 2.89
C PHE A 381 20.77 -14.70 1.57
N ASP A 382 22.05 -15.04 1.58
CA ASP A 382 22.90 -15.06 0.38
C ASP A 382 22.65 -16.28 -0.54
N ALA A 383 23.40 -16.39 -1.63
CA ALA A 383 23.27 -17.47 -2.61
C ALA A 383 23.57 -18.86 -2.02
N GLU A 384 24.45 -18.92 -1.03
CA GLU A 384 24.80 -20.10 -0.23
C GLU A 384 23.72 -20.43 0.83
N ARG A 385 22.71 -19.57 0.98
CA ARG A 385 21.58 -19.63 1.94
C ARG A 385 21.99 -19.34 3.39
N ARG A 386 23.09 -18.62 3.60
CA ARG A 386 23.54 -18.15 4.91
C ARG A 386 22.89 -16.81 5.23
N LEU A 387 22.54 -16.58 6.49
CA LEU A 387 21.89 -15.34 6.92
C LEU A 387 22.83 -14.13 6.75
N GLN A 388 22.41 -13.15 5.95
CA GLN A 388 23.16 -11.91 5.68
C GLN A 388 22.61 -10.72 6.50
N PHE A 389 21.28 -10.62 6.62
CA PHE A 389 20.60 -9.57 7.38
C PHE A 389 19.37 -10.11 8.09
N TYR A 390 19.06 -9.56 9.26
CA TYR A 390 17.81 -9.74 9.98
C TYR A 390 17.47 -8.45 10.72
N ASN A 391 16.19 -8.16 10.94
CA ASN A 391 15.76 -7.04 11.79
C ASN A 391 15.36 -7.48 13.21
N GLN A 392 15.24 -6.51 14.12
CA GLN A 392 14.80 -6.75 15.49
C GLN A 392 13.45 -7.47 15.56
N ALA A 393 12.50 -7.14 14.67
CA ALA A 393 11.20 -7.80 14.61
C ALA A 393 11.32 -9.31 14.30
N PHE A 394 12.21 -9.71 13.40
CA PHE A 394 12.50 -11.12 13.10
C PHE A 394 13.11 -11.86 14.30
N GLN A 395 14.05 -11.22 15.00
CA GLN A 395 14.61 -11.80 16.22
C GLN A 395 13.54 -11.99 17.31
N GLN A 396 12.64 -11.02 17.48
CA GLN A 396 11.56 -11.06 18.47
C GLN A 396 10.51 -12.13 18.14
N LEU A 397 10.00 -12.17 16.89
CA LEU A 397 9.02 -13.17 16.44
C LEU A 397 9.50 -14.60 16.74
N TRP A 398 10.74 -14.90 16.35
CA TRP A 398 11.29 -16.24 16.49
C TRP A 398 12.01 -16.47 17.83
N GLY A 399 12.15 -15.45 18.68
CA GLY A 399 12.82 -15.50 19.98
C GLY A 399 14.21 -16.14 19.91
N LEU A 400 15.05 -15.66 18.98
CA LEU A 400 16.37 -16.25 18.69
C LEU A 400 17.51 -15.50 19.41
N GLU A 401 18.51 -16.26 19.85
CA GLU A 401 19.72 -15.69 20.46
C GLU A 401 20.56 -14.91 19.44
N ALA A 402 20.96 -13.68 19.78
CA ALA A 402 21.78 -12.83 18.91
C ALA A 402 23.07 -13.53 18.44
N LYS A 403 23.78 -14.20 19.36
CA LYS A 403 25.00 -14.99 19.06
C LYS A 403 24.80 -16.06 17.98
N PHE A 404 23.60 -16.64 17.89
CA PHE A 404 23.30 -17.61 16.83
C PHE A 404 23.10 -16.91 15.49
N LEU A 405 22.35 -15.81 15.44
CA LEU A 405 22.15 -15.02 14.22
C LEU A 405 23.45 -14.40 13.69
N GLU A 406 24.30 -13.88 14.59
CA GLU A 406 25.65 -13.37 14.29
C GLU A 406 26.58 -14.42 13.63
N SER A 407 26.36 -15.71 13.91
CA SER A 407 27.12 -16.82 13.31
C SER A 407 26.81 -17.09 11.83
N ARG A 408 25.82 -16.36 11.25
CA ARG A 408 25.32 -16.50 9.88
C ARG A 408 24.91 -17.95 9.56
N PRO A 409 23.90 -18.51 10.25
CA PRO A 409 23.48 -19.90 10.06
C PRO A 409 22.92 -20.13 8.65
N ASP A 410 22.94 -21.39 8.19
CA ASP A 410 22.27 -21.79 6.93
C ASP A 410 20.74 -21.84 7.15
N HIS A 411 19.95 -21.47 6.15
CA HIS A 411 18.49 -21.45 6.28
C HIS A 411 17.91 -22.84 6.61
N ALA A 412 18.51 -23.92 6.12
CA ALA A 412 18.09 -25.28 6.48
C ALA A 412 18.34 -25.61 7.96
N GLU A 413 19.42 -25.08 8.55
CA GLU A 413 19.75 -25.22 9.98
C GLU A 413 18.81 -24.39 10.85
N LEU A 414 18.51 -23.16 10.43
CA LEU A 414 17.54 -22.28 11.08
C LEU A 414 16.15 -22.93 11.16
N LEU A 415 15.64 -23.48 10.05
CA LEU A 415 14.34 -24.16 10.02
C LEU A 415 14.31 -25.40 10.95
N ASP A 416 15.38 -26.21 10.99
CA ASP A 416 15.46 -27.34 11.92
C ASP A 416 15.44 -26.88 13.39
N ARG A 417 16.11 -25.77 13.73
CA ARG A 417 16.12 -25.20 15.08
C ARG A 417 14.76 -24.63 15.48
N LEU A 418 14.06 -23.93 14.56
CA LEU A 418 12.70 -23.42 14.81
C LEU A 418 11.70 -24.57 15.01
N ARG A 419 11.84 -25.68 14.27
CA ARG A 419 11.07 -26.90 14.51
C ARG A 419 11.38 -27.53 15.86
N ALA A 420 12.66 -27.66 16.23
CA ALA A 420 13.06 -28.22 17.52
C ALA A 420 12.54 -27.40 18.72
N ALA A 421 12.30 -26.10 18.52
CA ALA A 421 11.67 -25.21 19.49
C ALA A 421 10.12 -25.17 19.41
N HIS A 422 9.49 -26.06 18.63
CA HIS A 422 8.04 -26.10 18.37
C HIS A 422 7.43 -24.77 17.89
N LYS A 423 8.20 -23.98 17.12
CA LYS A 423 7.73 -22.68 16.58
C LYS A 423 7.16 -22.76 15.16
N LEU A 424 7.35 -23.86 14.45
CA LEU A 424 6.85 -24.07 13.08
C LEU A 424 5.60 -24.97 13.05
N PRO A 425 4.79 -24.92 11.97
CA PRO A 425 3.63 -25.79 11.81
C PRO A 425 3.99 -27.28 11.85
N GLU A 426 3.20 -28.10 12.53
CA GLU A 426 3.38 -29.55 12.52
C GLU A 426 2.87 -30.15 11.19
N GLN A 427 3.78 -30.68 10.39
CA GLN A 427 3.52 -31.18 9.04
C GLN A 427 3.82 -32.66 8.93
N LEU A 428 2.95 -33.41 8.24
CA LEU A 428 3.06 -34.86 8.05
C LEU A 428 4.39 -35.32 7.42
N SER A 429 5.04 -34.46 6.64
CA SER A 429 6.36 -34.72 6.06
C SER A 429 7.27 -33.48 6.16
N TRP A 430 8.06 -33.42 7.23
CA TRP A 430 9.05 -32.33 7.43
C TRP A 430 10.00 -32.19 6.24
N LYS A 431 10.46 -33.31 5.66
CA LYS A 431 11.42 -33.27 4.55
C LYS A 431 10.82 -32.59 3.31
N ALA A 432 9.60 -32.96 2.93
CA ALA A 432 8.93 -32.36 1.78
C ALA A 432 8.60 -30.88 2.01
N TRP A 433 8.13 -30.52 3.21
CA TRP A 433 7.86 -29.12 3.57
C TRP A 433 9.13 -28.27 3.54
N LYS A 434 10.23 -28.77 4.10
CA LYS A 434 11.53 -28.08 4.09
C LYS A 434 12.11 -27.94 2.68
N GLU A 435 11.98 -28.96 1.84
CA GLU A 435 12.36 -28.88 0.42
C GLU A 435 11.49 -27.87 -0.35
N ASN A 436 10.20 -27.75 -0.03
CA ASN A 436 9.31 -26.73 -0.60
C ASN A 436 9.73 -25.31 -0.20
N CYS A 437 9.93 -25.04 1.10
CA CYS A 437 10.37 -23.71 1.56
C CYS A 437 11.75 -23.33 1.02
N LEU A 438 12.67 -24.29 0.85
CA LEU A 438 13.98 -24.03 0.24
C LEU A 438 13.94 -23.97 -1.30
N SER A 439 12.79 -24.21 -1.94
CA SER A 439 12.63 -24.08 -3.40
C SER A 439 12.71 -22.62 -3.88
N VAL A 440 12.38 -21.65 -3.01
CA VAL A 440 12.41 -20.20 -3.28
C VAL A 440 13.73 -19.75 -3.91
N TYR A 441 14.87 -20.28 -3.44
CA TYR A 441 16.20 -19.94 -3.97
C TYR A 441 16.41 -20.33 -5.45
N ARG A 442 15.47 -21.07 -6.04
CA ARG A 442 15.44 -21.47 -7.46
C ARG A 442 14.20 -20.94 -8.20
N ALA A 443 13.32 -20.22 -7.51
CA ALA A 443 12.09 -19.67 -8.07
C ALA A 443 12.36 -18.37 -8.83
N LEU A 444 11.62 -18.17 -9.93
CA LEU A 444 11.62 -16.93 -10.72
C LEU A 444 10.60 -15.90 -10.19
N GLU A 445 9.64 -16.36 -9.36
CA GLU A 445 8.53 -15.57 -8.83
C GLU A 445 8.51 -15.66 -7.30
N THR A 446 7.90 -14.66 -6.66
CA THR A 446 7.69 -14.60 -5.21
C THR A 446 6.74 -15.71 -4.77
N GLN A 447 7.18 -16.59 -3.88
CA GLN A 447 6.31 -17.57 -3.22
C GLN A 447 5.63 -16.94 -2.01
N THR A 448 4.38 -17.33 -1.74
CA THR A 448 3.59 -16.85 -0.60
C THR A 448 2.83 -18.03 0.02
N ASP A 449 3.24 -18.40 1.23
CA ASP A 449 2.63 -19.49 2.01
C ASP A 449 1.92 -18.94 3.26
N LEU A 450 0.88 -19.62 3.73
CA LEU A 450 0.26 -19.37 5.03
C LEU A 450 0.76 -20.39 6.06
N TRP A 451 1.36 -19.92 7.15
CA TRP A 451 1.87 -20.75 8.24
C TRP A 451 1.01 -20.55 9.49
N HIS A 452 0.31 -21.60 9.91
CA HIS A 452 -0.39 -21.64 11.19
C HIS A 452 0.56 -22.17 12.27
N LEU A 453 0.96 -21.30 13.20
CA LEU A 453 1.94 -21.63 14.23
C LEU A 453 1.27 -22.27 15.46
N PRO A 454 1.97 -23.16 16.21
CA PRO A 454 1.41 -23.80 17.41
C PRO A 454 0.99 -22.84 18.54
N ASN A 455 1.46 -21.59 18.51
CA ASN A 455 1.05 -20.53 19.45
C ASN A 455 -0.28 -19.85 19.09
N GLY A 456 -0.97 -20.30 18.04
CA GLY A 456 -2.25 -19.75 17.56
C GLY A 456 -2.11 -18.56 16.60
N GLN A 457 -0.88 -18.14 16.26
CA GLN A 457 -0.68 -17.09 15.25
C GLN A 457 -0.75 -17.67 13.83
N THR A 458 -1.27 -16.88 12.90
CA THR A 458 -1.22 -17.16 11.45
C THR A 458 -0.34 -16.12 10.77
N LEU A 459 0.74 -16.58 10.13
CA LEU A 459 1.66 -15.73 9.38
C LEU A 459 1.49 -15.97 7.87
N ARG A 460 1.48 -14.88 7.08
CA ARG A 460 1.77 -14.94 5.64
C ARG A 460 3.27 -14.81 5.45
N VAL A 461 3.89 -15.85 4.94
CA VAL A 461 5.33 -15.91 4.68
C VAL A 461 5.55 -15.66 3.21
N ILE A 462 6.15 -14.51 2.91
CA ILE A 462 6.44 -14.04 1.55
C ILE A 462 7.94 -14.20 1.33
N ALA A 463 8.30 -14.94 0.29
CA ALA A 463 9.69 -15.29 0.02
C ALA A 463 10.04 -15.03 -1.45
N SER A 464 11.03 -14.16 -1.70
CA SER A 464 11.44 -13.75 -3.05
C SER A 464 12.93 -13.93 -3.26
N ALA A 465 13.31 -14.46 -4.43
CA ALA A 465 14.72 -14.60 -4.83
C ALA A 465 15.30 -13.25 -5.28
N HIS A 466 16.55 -12.96 -4.92
CA HIS A 466 17.25 -11.76 -5.38
C HIS A 466 17.95 -12.04 -6.73
N PRO A 467 17.82 -11.15 -7.75
CA PRO A 467 18.57 -11.25 -9.01
C PRO A 467 20.10 -11.44 -8.93
N GLN A 468 20.75 -11.14 -7.81
CA GLN A 468 22.20 -11.33 -7.61
C GLN A 468 22.55 -12.66 -6.90
N GLY A 469 21.56 -13.50 -6.63
CA GLY A 469 21.66 -14.69 -5.79
C GLY A 469 21.24 -14.41 -4.34
N GLY A 470 20.52 -15.36 -3.74
CA GLY A 470 19.95 -15.23 -2.39
C GLY A 470 18.44 -15.06 -2.36
N ALA A 471 17.87 -14.92 -1.17
CA ALA A 471 16.43 -14.76 -0.97
C ALA A 471 16.07 -13.90 0.24
N THR A 472 15.03 -13.07 0.07
CA THR A 472 14.42 -12.25 1.13
C THR A 472 13.15 -12.92 1.63
N TRP A 473 13.01 -13.02 2.94
CA TRP A 473 11.89 -13.62 3.66
C TRP A 473 11.22 -12.57 4.53
N VAL A 474 9.91 -12.37 4.35
CA VAL A 474 9.08 -11.41 5.06
C VAL A 474 7.92 -12.16 5.72
N PHE A 475 7.66 -11.91 7.00
CA PHE A 475 6.61 -12.59 7.75
C PHE A 475 5.57 -11.56 8.21
N GLU A 476 4.37 -11.63 7.67
CA GLU A 476 3.26 -10.72 7.98
C GLU A 476 2.24 -11.43 8.87
N ASN A 477 1.84 -10.80 9.98
CA ASN A 477 0.90 -11.39 10.92
C ASN A 477 -0.55 -11.13 10.47
N LEU A 478 -1.24 -12.17 10.00
CA LEU A 478 -2.65 -12.11 9.56
C LEU A 478 -3.64 -12.61 10.63
N THR A 479 -3.19 -12.86 11.86
CA THR A 479 -4.00 -13.48 12.92
C THR A 479 -5.30 -12.72 13.18
N GLU A 480 -5.28 -11.39 13.22
CA GLU A 480 -6.51 -10.60 13.42
C GLU A 480 -7.46 -10.68 12.22
N GLN A 481 -6.92 -10.58 10.99
CA GLN A 481 -7.73 -10.63 9.76
C GLN A 481 -8.42 -11.98 9.59
N VAL A 482 -7.69 -13.08 9.75
CA VAL A 482 -8.24 -14.45 9.63
C VAL A 482 -9.25 -14.74 10.75
N ASN A 483 -8.99 -14.28 11.98
CA ASN A 483 -9.94 -14.39 13.09
C ASN A 483 -11.20 -13.55 12.85
N LEU A 484 -11.08 -12.35 12.27
CA LEU A 484 -12.21 -11.48 11.97
C LEU A 484 -13.08 -12.09 10.86
N GLU A 485 -12.47 -12.57 9.77
CA GLU A 485 -13.16 -13.25 8.67
C GLU A 485 -13.88 -14.52 9.16
N THR A 486 -13.21 -15.34 9.97
CA THR A 486 -13.82 -16.55 10.57
C THR A 486 -14.99 -16.19 11.48
N ARG A 487 -14.86 -15.16 12.33
CA ARG A 487 -15.95 -14.68 13.19
C ARG A 487 -17.12 -14.12 12.39
N TYR A 488 -16.85 -13.36 11.33
CA TYR A 488 -17.86 -12.80 10.44
C TYR A 488 -18.64 -13.90 9.74
N ASN A 489 -17.95 -14.85 9.11
CA ASN A 489 -18.57 -16.00 8.44
C ASN A 489 -19.38 -16.86 9.41
N THR A 490 -18.86 -17.09 10.62
CA THR A 490 -19.59 -17.80 11.69
C THR A 490 -20.84 -17.04 12.11
N LEU A 491 -20.78 -15.72 12.27
CA LEU A 491 -21.92 -14.90 12.67
C LEU A 491 -23.00 -14.87 11.58
N VAL A 492 -22.62 -14.76 10.30
CA VAL A 492 -23.53 -14.87 9.15
C VAL A 492 -24.19 -16.25 9.11
N GLN A 493 -23.42 -17.33 9.29
CA GLN A 493 -23.97 -18.68 9.33
C GLN A 493 -24.95 -18.86 10.51
N VAL A 494 -24.57 -18.44 11.72
CA VAL A 494 -25.43 -18.52 12.91
C VAL A 494 -26.69 -17.68 12.74
N GLN A 495 -26.63 -16.49 12.12
CA GLN A 495 -27.83 -15.71 11.79
C GLN A 495 -28.74 -16.43 10.80
N GLY A 496 -28.18 -17.03 9.75
CA GLY A 496 -28.93 -17.84 8.78
C GLY A 496 -29.66 -19.01 9.45
N GLU A 497 -28.92 -19.86 10.16
CA GLU A 497 -29.45 -21.00 10.92
C GLU A 497 -30.51 -20.57 11.95
N THR A 498 -30.29 -19.44 12.65
CA THR A 498 -31.27 -18.91 13.61
C THR A 498 -32.58 -18.55 12.91
N ILE A 499 -32.51 -17.83 11.80
CA ILE A 499 -33.70 -17.38 11.05
C ILE A 499 -34.41 -18.58 10.38
N ASP A 500 -33.67 -19.55 9.88
CA ASP A 500 -34.21 -20.75 9.25
C ASP A 500 -34.92 -21.70 10.24
N HIS A 501 -34.52 -21.67 11.52
CA HIS A 501 -35.16 -22.41 12.60
C HIS A 501 -36.22 -21.63 13.40
N LEU A 502 -36.50 -20.35 13.06
CA LEU A 502 -37.66 -19.65 13.62
C LEU A 502 -38.97 -20.34 13.23
N SER A 503 -39.87 -20.48 14.20
CA SER A 503 -41.25 -20.97 13.95
C SER A 503 -42.13 -19.92 13.25
N GLU A 504 -41.69 -18.67 13.26
CA GLU A 504 -42.31 -17.54 12.56
C GLU A 504 -41.85 -17.52 11.10
N GLY A 505 -42.77 -17.25 10.17
CA GLY A 505 -42.43 -17.06 8.77
C GLY A 505 -41.84 -15.68 8.53
N VAL A 506 -40.55 -15.61 8.22
CA VAL A 506 -39.83 -14.35 7.96
C VAL A 506 -39.45 -14.23 6.49
N ALA A 507 -39.77 -13.08 5.89
CA ALA A 507 -39.32 -12.70 4.55
C ALA A 507 -38.88 -11.23 4.50
N VAL A 508 -37.70 -10.96 3.94
CA VAL A 508 -37.14 -9.60 3.79
C VAL A 508 -37.10 -9.23 2.32
N PHE A 509 -37.54 -8.01 2.00
CA PHE A 509 -37.60 -7.46 0.64
C PHE A 509 -36.71 -6.23 0.50
N GLY A 510 -36.05 -6.10 -0.65
CA GLY A 510 -35.34 -4.89 -1.05
C GLY A 510 -36.28 -3.75 -1.48
N PRO A 511 -35.75 -2.53 -1.68
CA PRO A 511 -36.53 -1.38 -2.16
C PRO A 511 -37.09 -1.56 -3.59
N ASP A 512 -36.56 -2.52 -4.35
CA ASP A 512 -37.06 -2.94 -5.65
C ASP A 512 -38.15 -4.03 -5.57
N GLY A 513 -38.62 -4.36 -4.37
CA GLY A 513 -39.64 -5.38 -4.12
C GLY A 513 -39.17 -6.81 -4.33
N ARG A 514 -37.85 -7.08 -4.37
CA ARG A 514 -37.31 -8.45 -4.47
C ARG A 514 -36.98 -9.07 -3.11
N ILE A 515 -37.23 -10.36 -2.97
CA ILE A 515 -36.80 -11.14 -1.79
C ILE A 515 -35.28 -11.07 -1.66
N GLN A 516 -34.80 -10.67 -0.48
CA GLN A 516 -33.40 -10.77 -0.04
C GLN A 516 -33.20 -11.99 0.88
N LEU A 517 -34.22 -12.35 1.66
CA LEU A 517 -34.22 -13.50 2.57
C LEU A 517 -35.64 -14.09 2.64
N SER A 518 -35.76 -15.42 2.67
CA SER A 518 -37.01 -16.12 3.03
C SER A 518 -36.68 -17.39 3.81
N ASN A 519 -37.29 -17.58 4.98
CA ASN A 519 -37.04 -18.76 5.82
C ASN A 519 -37.98 -19.94 5.47
N PRO A 520 -37.69 -21.18 5.92
CA PRO A 520 -38.54 -22.34 5.67
C PRO A 520 -39.96 -22.21 6.23
N ALA A 521 -40.12 -21.59 7.40
CA ALA A 521 -41.43 -21.37 8.01
C ALA A 521 -42.33 -20.48 7.15
N PHE A 522 -41.79 -19.41 6.54
CA PHE A 522 -42.53 -18.55 5.60
C PHE A 522 -43.06 -19.36 4.41
N ARG A 523 -42.22 -20.23 3.83
CA ARG A 523 -42.60 -21.10 2.72
C ARG A 523 -43.71 -22.08 3.13
N ALA A 524 -43.59 -22.67 4.32
CA ALA A 524 -44.56 -23.63 4.86
C ALA A 524 -45.93 -22.99 5.17
N LEU A 525 -45.96 -21.80 5.79
CA LEU A 525 -47.20 -21.10 6.14
C LEU A 525 -48.01 -20.67 4.90
N TRP A 526 -47.32 -20.24 3.84
CA TRP A 526 -47.95 -19.78 2.60
C TRP A 526 -48.19 -20.88 1.55
N GLY A 527 -47.60 -22.07 1.73
CA GLY A 527 -47.74 -23.22 0.83
C GLY A 527 -46.93 -23.11 -0.46
N ILE A 528 -45.85 -22.33 -0.46
CA ILE A 528 -45.04 -22.01 -1.64
C ILE A 528 -43.72 -22.78 -1.68
N THR A 529 -43.21 -23.04 -2.88
CA THR A 529 -41.93 -23.75 -3.08
C THR A 529 -40.72 -22.84 -2.89
N GLU A 530 -39.55 -23.43 -2.61
CA GLU A 530 -38.28 -22.71 -2.51
C GLU A 530 -37.95 -21.92 -3.78
N ALA A 531 -38.21 -22.48 -4.96
CA ALA A 531 -38.02 -21.79 -6.24
C ALA A 531 -38.93 -20.56 -6.43
N GLN A 532 -40.11 -20.53 -5.79
CA GLN A 532 -41.03 -19.38 -5.81
C GLN A 532 -40.68 -18.32 -4.75
N ALA A 533 -39.89 -18.68 -3.74
CA ALA A 533 -39.44 -17.80 -2.65
C ALA A 533 -37.94 -17.49 -2.72
N ALA A 534 -37.28 -17.82 -3.83
CA ALA A 534 -35.84 -17.68 -4.02
C ALA A 534 -35.41 -16.20 -3.99
N VAL A 535 -34.17 -15.95 -3.53
CA VAL A 535 -33.57 -14.61 -3.51
C VAL A 535 -33.57 -14.00 -4.91
N GLY A 536 -33.98 -12.74 -5.00
CA GLY A 536 -34.19 -12.02 -6.26
C GLY A 536 -35.61 -12.14 -6.86
N THR A 537 -36.49 -12.99 -6.31
CA THR A 537 -37.89 -13.08 -6.77
C THR A 537 -38.66 -11.82 -6.41
N HIS A 538 -39.35 -11.21 -7.38
CA HIS A 538 -40.11 -9.97 -7.19
C HIS A 538 -41.50 -10.22 -6.59
N ILE A 539 -41.95 -9.37 -5.66
CA ILE A 539 -43.17 -9.54 -4.86
C ILE A 539 -44.45 -9.84 -5.66
N ARG A 540 -44.61 -9.29 -6.88
CA ARG A 540 -45.76 -9.62 -7.77
C ARG A 540 -45.85 -11.11 -8.13
N LEU A 541 -44.72 -11.82 -8.23
CA LEU A 541 -44.71 -13.27 -8.48
C LEU A 541 -45.10 -14.04 -7.21
N LEU A 542 -44.72 -13.51 -6.05
CA LEU A 542 -45.06 -14.06 -4.74
C LEU A 542 -46.55 -13.87 -4.41
N GLU A 543 -47.11 -12.69 -4.73
CA GLU A 543 -48.55 -12.39 -4.68
C GLU A 543 -49.35 -13.41 -5.53
N ALA A 544 -48.92 -13.67 -6.77
CA ALA A 544 -49.55 -14.67 -7.62
C ALA A 544 -49.40 -16.11 -7.08
N ALA A 545 -48.26 -16.45 -6.47
CA ALA A 545 -48.03 -17.76 -5.86
C ALA A 545 -48.85 -17.97 -4.56
N CYS A 546 -49.09 -16.92 -3.79
CA CYS A 546 -49.82 -16.97 -2.52
C CYS A 546 -51.34 -16.73 -2.66
N GLY A 547 -51.82 -16.23 -3.82
CA GLY A 547 -53.24 -16.02 -4.11
C GLY A 547 -54.16 -17.23 -3.82
N PRO A 548 -53.75 -18.50 -4.10
CA PRO A 548 -54.54 -19.68 -3.72
C PRO A 548 -54.76 -19.84 -2.20
N SER A 549 -53.85 -19.31 -1.38
CA SER A 549 -53.93 -19.34 0.09
C SER A 549 -54.76 -18.18 0.64
N TYR A 550 -54.68 -17.00 0.02
CA TYR A 550 -55.45 -15.80 0.38
C TYR A 550 -55.43 -14.71 -0.72
N ASP A 551 -56.60 -14.20 -1.14
CA ASP A 551 -56.72 -13.20 -2.23
C ASP A 551 -57.54 -11.94 -1.87
N LYS A 552 -57.76 -11.68 -0.57
CA LYS A 552 -58.44 -10.45 -0.11
C LYS A 552 -57.49 -9.22 -0.19
N PRO A 553 -58.02 -7.98 -0.34
CA PRO A 553 -57.23 -6.78 -0.62
C PRO A 553 -56.31 -6.31 0.53
N ASP A 554 -56.52 -6.83 1.73
CA ASP A 554 -55.77 -6.62 2.98
C ASP A 554 -54.53 -7.52 3.13
N GLY A 555 -54.36 -8.53 2.26
CA GLY A 555 -53.19 -9.42 2.25
C GLY A 555 -52.08 -8.94 1.29
N TRP A 556 -51.63 -9.83 0.40
CA TRP A 556 -50.49 -9.56 -0.51
C TRP A 556 -50.62 -8.31 -1.38
N LYS A 557 -51.83 -7.89 -1.74
CA LYS A 557 -52.10 -6.63 -2.45
C LYS A 557 -51.77 -5.38 -1.61
N ALA A 558 -51.93 -5.45 -0.29
CA ALA A 558 -51.51 -4.41 0.64
C ALA A 558 -50.00 -4.48 0.91
N PHE A 559 -49.45 -5.69 1.12
CA PHE A 559 -48.00 -5.89 1.30
C PHE A 559 -47.20 -5.38 0.10
N GLY A 560 -47.65 -5.68 -1.13
CA GLY A 560 -47.06 -5.17 -2.37
C GLY A 560 -46.96 -3.64 -2.38
N LYS A 561 -48.05 -2.94 -2.05
CA LYS A 561 -48.07 -1.47 -1.99
C LYS A 561 -47.12 -0.91 -0.93
N MET A 562 -47.10 -1.48 0.28
CA MET A 562 -46.23 -1.01 1.36
C MET A 562 -44.74 -1.27 1.07
N ILE A 563 -44.40 -2.39 0.42
CA ILE A 563 -43.03 -2.76 0.08
C ILE A 563 -42.49 -1.94 -1.10
N THR A 564 -43.33 -1.65 -2.12
CA THR A 564 -42.93 -0.83 -3.27
C THR A 564 -43.27 0.66 -3.12
N SER A 565 -43.59 1.15 -1.92
CA SER A 565 -43.78 2.59 -1.70
C SER A 565 -42.43 3.32 -1.68
N PHE A 566 -42.42 4.48 -2.33
CA PHE A 566 -41.29 5.42 -2.40
C PHE A 566 -41.38 6.52 -1.32
N GLU A 567 -42.30 6.42 -0.38
CA GLU A 567 -42.42 7.35 0.76
C GLU A 567 -41.30 7.08 1.78
N ASP A 568 -40.68 8.16 2.28
CA ASP A 568 -39.56 8.10 3.24
C ASP A 568 -39.97 7.53 4.61
N GLU A 569 -41.20 7.79 5.05
CA GLU A 569 -41.79 7.21 6.26
C GLU A 569 -42.73 6.05 5.88
N ARG A 570 -42.19 4.83 5.89
CA ARG A 570 -43.01 3.61 5.73
C ARG A 570 -43.66 3.26 7.08
N PRO A 571 -44.99 3.35 7.24
CA PRO A 571 -45.63 2.99 8.50
C PRO A 571 -45.50 1.49 8.76
N SER A 572 -45.17 1.11 10.00
CA SER A 572 -45.31 -0.26 10.45
C SER A 572 -46.79 -0.65 10.46
N SER A 573 -47.12 -1.81 9.89
CA SER A 573 -48.50 -2.33 9.86
C SER A 573 -48.56 -3.68 10.54
N GLN A 574 -49.61 -3.91 11.32
CA GLN A 574 -49.88 -5.17 12.02
C GLN A 574 -51.35 -5.55 11.83
N GLY A 575 -51.63 -6.86 11.77
CA GLY A 575 -52.98 -7.36 11.67
C GLY A 575 -53.04 -8.88 11.52
N THR A 576 -54.25 -9.41 11.44
CA THR A 576 -54.48 -10.86 11.43
C THR A 576 -55.24 -11.28 10.16
N LEU A 577 -54.80 -12.36 9.52
CA LEU A 577 -55.39 -12.94 8.31
C LEU A 577 -55.85 -14.37 8.59
N GLU A 578 -57.11 -14.69 8.31
CA GLU A 578 -57.63 -16.07 8.30
C GLU A 578 -57.57 -16.61 6.86
N LEU A 579 -56.61 -17.50 6.60
CA LEU A 579 -56.36 -18.14 5.30
C LEU A 579 -57.51 -19.08 4.91
N TYR A 580 -57.66 -19.36 3.61
CA TYR A 580 -58.67 -20.32 3.14
C TYR A 580 -58.45 -21.75 3.65
N SER A 581 -57.24 -22.07 4.14
CA SER A 581 -56.92 -23.33 4.83
C SER A 581 -57.44 -23.41 6.28
N GLY A 582 -58.01 -22.32 6.82
CA GLY A 582 -58.42 -22.22 8.23
C GLY A 582 -57.25 -22.02 9.21
N LEU A 583 -56.07 -21.63 8.70
CA LEU A 583 -54.97 -21.09 9.49
C LEU A 583 -55.19 -19.61 9.78
N VAL A 584 -54.95 -19.19 11.01
CA VAL A 584 -54.95 -17.79 11.43
C VAL A 584 -53.51 -17.33 11.57
N LEU A 585 -53.09 -16.39 10.70
CA LEU A 585 -51.76 -15.79 10.72
C LEU A 585 -51.85 -14.36 11.27
N ASP A 586 -51.08 -14.06 12.29
CA ASP A 586 -50.76 -12.68 12.67
C ASP A 586 -49.57 -12.21 11.84
N TYR A 587 -49.60 -10.98 11.32
CA TYR A 587 -48.53 -10.43 10.51
C TYR A 587 -48.02 -9.09 11.04
N ALA A 588 -46.73 -8.84 10.84
CA ALA A 588 -46.15 -7.51 11.00
C ALA A 588 -45.32 -7.12 9.77
N VAL A 589 -45.49 -5.88 9.33
CA VAL A 589 -44.71 -5.21 8.27
C VAL A 589 -43.80 -4.20 8.96
N THR A 590 -42.49 -4.44 8.93
CA THR A 590 -41.50 -3.60 9.62
C THR A 590 -40.46 -3.07 8.63
N PRO A 591 -40.28 -1.74 8.46
CA PRO A 591 -39.19 -1.21 7.65
C PRO A 591 -37.84 -1.46 8.31
N LEU A 592 -36.84 -1.78 7.50
CA LEU A 592 -35.45 -1.98 7.90
C LEU A 592 -34.54 -0.91 7.26
N PRO A 593 -33.31 -0.70 7.78
CA PRO A 593 -32.32 0.15 7.14
C PRO A 593 -32.07 -0.20 5.66
N ASN A 594 -31.53 0.75 4.89
CA ASN A 594 -31.30 0.62 3.44
C ASN A 594 -32.59 0.42 2.62
N ALA A 595 -33.72 0.96 3.10
CA ALA A 595 -35.04 0.87 2.46
C ALA A 595 -35.49 -0.58 2.17
N GLN A 596 -35.07 -1.53 3.02
CA GLN A 596 -35.62 -2.88 3.05
C GLN A 596 -36.91 -2.93 3.86
N THR A 597 -37.72 -3.97 3.68
CA THR A 597 -38.95 -4.21 4.46
C THR A 597 -39.03 -5.67 4.85
N MET A 598 -39.24 -5.94 6.13
CA MET A 598 -39.44 -7.28 6.69
C MET A 598 -40.93 -7.56 6.87
N LEU A 599 -41.37 -8.72 6.42
CA LEU A 599 -42.65 -9.33 6.78
C LEU A 599 -42.38 -10.49 7.75
N THR A 600 -43.10 -10.50 8.87
CA THR A 600 -43.17 -11.66 9.77
C THR A 600 -44.60 -12.20 9.81
N PHE A 601 -44.73 -13.52 9.99
CA PHE A 601 -46.02 -14.22 10.07
C PHE A 601 -45.98 -15.26 11.20
N VAL A 602 -46.88 -15.12 12.18
CA VAL A 602 -47.00 -16.01 13.34
C VAL A 602 -48.31 -16.79 13.25
N ASN A 603 -48.25 -18.12 13.36
CA ASN A 603 -49.44 -18.95 13.38
C ASN A 603 -50.13 -18.90 14.75
N MET A 604 -51.27 -18.23 14.84
CA MET A 604 -52.08 -18.09 16.07
C MET A 604 -53.31 -19.01 16.09
N THR A 605 -53.41 -19.97 15.16
CA THR A 605 -54.59 -20.83 14.99
C THR A 605 -55.02 -21.53 16.29
N ASP A 606 -54.09 -22.10 17.05
CA ASP A 606 -54.40 -22.83 18.27
C ASP A 606 -54.81 -21.89 19.42
N SER A 607 -54.22 -20.70 19.49
CA SER A 607 -54.59 -19.66 20.46
C SER A 607 -56.03 -19.18 20.24
N VAL A 608 -56.37 -18.83 19.00
CA VAL A 608 -57.73 -18.37 18.64
C VAL A 608 -58.77 -19.49 18.81
N ARG A 609 -58.41 -20.76 18.55
CA ARG A 609 -59.29 -21.90 18.82
C ARG A 609 -59.50 -22.13 20.32
N ALA A 610 -58.44 -22.03 21.13
CA ALA A 610 -58.54 -22.14 22.58
C ALA A 610 -59.41 -21.01 23.18
N GLU A 611 -59.23 -19.77 22.73
CA GLU A 611 -60.04 -18.63 23.17
C GLU A 611 -61.52 -18.81 22.82
N ARG A 612 -61.85 -19.17 21.57
CA ARG A 612 -63.23 -19.47 21.14
C ARG A 612 -63.84 -20.59 21.98
N ALA A 613 -63.12 -21.70 22.19
CA ALA A 613 -63.60 -22.83 22.99
C ALA A 613 -63.80 -22.48 24.48
N LEU A 614 -62.92 -21.66 25.07
CA LEU A 614 -63.07 -21.16 26.44
C LEU A 614 -64.30 -20.26 26.57
N LYS A 615 -64.52 -19.37 25.60
CA LYS A 615 -65.70 -18.49 25.57
C LYS A 615 -67.00 -19.29 25.48
N GLU A 616 -67.08 -20.23 24.55
CA GLU A 616 -68.25 -21.14 24.40
C GLU A 616 -68.52 -21.92 25.69
N LYS A 617 -67.50 -22.46 26.36
CA LYS A 617 -67.67 -23.17 27.64
C LYS A 617 -68.12 -22.25 28.77
N ASN A 618 -67.64 -21.01 28.82
CA ASN A 618 -68.04 -20.04 29.85
C ASN A 618 -69.51 -19.61 29.65
N GLU A 619 -69.94 -19.36 28.41
CA GLU A 619 -71.35 -19.09 28.09
C GLU A 619 -72.26 -20.30 28.39
N ALA A 620 -71.79 -21.53 28.17
CA ALA A 620 -72.53 -22.74 28.53
C ALA A 620 -72.66 -22.93 30.06
N LEU A 621 -71.60 -22.66 30.83
CA LEU A 621 -71.63 -22.72 32.29
C LEU A 621 -72.59 -21.69 32.88
N ARG A 622 -72.54 -20.43 32.42
CA ARG A 622 -73.47 -19.38 32.87
C ARG A 622 -74.93 -19.76 32.66
N LYS A 623 -75.28 -20.26 31.47
CA LYS A 623 -76.64 -20.72 31.16
C LYS A 623 -77.07 -21.90 32.04
N ALA A 624 -76.15 -22.79 32.41
CA ALA A 624 -76.44 -23.91 33.29
C ALA A 624 -76.74 -23.45 34.74
N ASP A 625 -76.01 -22.46 35.27
CA ASP A 625 -76.27 -21.90 36.59
C ASP A 625 -77.56 -21.07 36.64
N GLU A 626 -77.85 -20.28 35.59
CA GLU A 626 -79.12 -19.55 35.44
C GLU A 626 -80.31 -20.53 35.46
N LEU A 627 -80.27 -21.61 34.65
CA LEU A 627 -81.31 -22.65 34.62
C LEU A 627 -81.45 -23.42 35.95
N LYS A 628 -80.35 -23.66 36.67
CA LYS A 628 -80.37 -24.33 37.98
C LYS A 628 -81.14 -23.51 39.01
N ASN A 629 -80.92 -22.20 39.02
CA ASN A 629 -81.56 -21.29 39.98
C ASN A 629 -83.07 -21.14 39.70
N ASP A 630 -83.44 -20.95 38.44
CA ASP A 630 -84.83 -20.86 38.00
C ASP A 630 -85.62 -22.13 38.35
N PHE A 631 -85.02 -23.31 38.15
CA PHE A 631 -85.65 -24.59 38.46
C PHE A 631 -86.00 -24.73 39.96
N VAL A 632 -85.07 -24.39 40.86
CA VAL A 632 -85.29 -24.49 42.32
C VAL A 632 -86.40 -23.53 42.77
N GLN A 633 -86.40 -22.28 42.28
CA GLN A 633 -87.45 -21.32 42.62
C GLN A 633 -88.82 -21.72 42.07
N HIS A 634 -88.89 -22.20 40.83
CA HIS A 634 -90.15 -22.64 40.21
C HIS A 634 -90.77 -23.83 40.95
N VAL A 635 -89.97 -24.86 41.27
CA VAL A 635 -90.43 -26.02 42.05
C VAL A 635 -90.92 -25.60 43.44
N SER A 636 -90.31 -24.59 44.06
CA SER A 636 -90.77 -24.06 45.35
C SER A 636 -92.20 -23.51 45.30
N TYR A 637 -92.58 -22.85 44.21
CA TYR A 637 -93.89 -22.22 44.08
C TYR A 637 -94.98 -23.27 43.78
N GLU A 638 -94.70 -24.15 42.84
CA GLU A 638 -95.63 -25.21 42.38
C GLU A 638 -95.98 -26.24 43.46
N LEU A 639 -95.11 -26.48 44.45
CA LEU A 639 -95.43 -27.37 45.58
C LEU A 639 -96.17 -26.66 46.73
N ARG A 640 -95.88 -25.37 46.97
CA ARG A 640 -96.50 -24.61 48.09
C ARG A 640 -97.98 -24.32 47.82
N SER A 641 -98.32 -23.93 46.59
CA SER A 641 -99.68 -23.57 46.18
C SER A 641 -100.73 -24.67 46.43
N PRO A 642 -100.60 -25.90 45.90
CA PRO A 642 -101.59 -26.96 46.10
C PRO A 642 -101.72 -27.39 47.57
N LEU A 643 -100.63 -27.43 48.34
CA LEU A 643 -100.68 -27.76 49.77
C LEU A 643 -101.43 -26.70 50.59
N THR A 644 -101.19 -25.42 50.28
CA THR A 644 -101.92 -24.29 50.92
C THR A 644 -103.42 -24.37 50.62
N ASN A 645 -103.79 -24.73 49.39
CA ASN A 645 -105.20 -24.93 49.02
C ASN A 645 -105.84 -26.11 49.77
N ILE A 646 -105.13 -27.24 49.92
CA ILE A 646 -105.64 -28.40 50.68
C ILE A 646 -105.91 -28.02 52.14
N ILE A 647 -104.96 -27.35 52.80
CA ILE A 647 -105.12 -26.87 54.18
C ILE A 647 -106.33 -25.93 54.27
N GLY A 648 -106.41 -24.92 53.40
CA GLY A 648 -107.52 -23.97 53.36
C GLY A 648 -108.89 -24.63 53.16
N PHE A 649 -109.00 -25.65 52.29
CA PHE A 649 -110.24 -26.42 52.15
C PHE A 649 -110.55 -27.26 53.39
N THR A 650 -109.56 -27.86 54.06
CA THR A 650 -109.82 -28.58 55.32
C THR A 650 -110.28 -27.65 56.44
N ASP A 651 -109.73 -26.45 56.55
CA ASP A 651 -110.09 -25.48 57.60
C ASP A 651 -111.46 -24.84 57.34
N LEU A 652 -111.79 -24.58 56.06
CA LEU A 652 -113.15 -24.21 55.65
C LEU A 652 -114.17 -25.29 55.99
N LEU A 653 -113.85 -26.58 55.76
CA LEU A 653 -114.73 -27.70 56.11
C LEU A 653 -114.84 -27.92 57.63
N LYS A 654 -113.81 -27.61 58.42
CA LYS A 654 -113.86 -27.57 59.90
C LYS A 654 -114.76 -26.44 60.42
N THR A 655 -114.99 -25.40 59.63
CA THR A 655 -115.81 -24.24 60.04
C THR A 655 -117.30 -24.54 59.94
N SER A 656 -118.07 -24.23 60.99
CA SER A 656 -119.51 -24.53 61.10
C SER A 656 -120.42 -23.85 60.04
N ALA A 657 -119.86 -23.01 59.18
CA ALA A 657 -120.57 -22.28 58.13
C ALA A 657 -120.96 -23.15 56.90
N ILE A 658 -120.28 -24.28 56.68
CA ILE A 658 -120.51 -25.15 55.51
C ILE A 658 -121.51 -26.29 55.82
N GLY A 659 -121.61 -26.69 57.09
CA GLY A 659 -122.54 -27.70 57.59
C GLY A 659 -121.92 -28.54 58.72
N PRO A 660 -122.72 -29.32 59.47
CA PRO A 660 -122.20 -30.21 60.50
C PRO A 660 -121.52 -31.44 59.88
N LEU A 661 -120.25 -31.67 60.24
CA LEU A 661 -119.53 -32.92 59.93
C LEU A 661 -120.01 -34.04 60.87
N ASN A 662 -120.02 -35.29 60.40
CA ASN A 662 -120.10 -36.43 61.31
C ASN A 662 -118.73 -36.72 61.96
N GLU A 663 -118.71 -37.46 63.08
CA GLU A 663 -117.49 -37.69 63.88
C GLU A 663 -116.31 -38.22 63.04
N ARG A 664 -116.55 -39.20 62.16
CA ARG A 664 -115.51 -39.77 61.28
C ARG A 664 -115.05 -38.79 60.20
N GLN A 665 -115.94 -37.93 59.70
CA GLN A 665 -115.56 -36.87 58.75
C GLN A 665 -114.69 -35.82 59.43
N ALA A 666 -115.01 -35.43 60.67
CA ALA A 666 -114.19 -34.51 61.46
C ALA A 666 -112.80 -35.10 61.72
N GLU A 667 -112.72 -36.37 62.15
CA GLU A 667 -111.48 -37.12 62.36
C GLU A 667 -110.62 -37.20 61.08
N TYR A 668 -111.20 -37.56 59.93
CA TYR A 668 -110.46 -37.60 58.66
C TYR A 668 -110.03 -36.22 58.16
N ILE A 669 -110.86 -35.18 58.29
CA ILE A 669 -110.50 -33.82 57.90
C ILE A 669 -109.39 -33.29 58.80
N ASP A 670 -109.39 -33.63 60.08
CA ASP A 670 -108.30 -33.29 61.00
C ASP A 670 -107.00 -34.01 60.61
N HIS A 671 -107.04 -35.32 60.34
CA HIS A 671 -105.88 -36.05 59.82
C HIS A 671 -105.34 -35.48 58.50
N ILE A 672 -106.19 -35.07 57.56
CA ILE A 672 -105.75 -34.46 56.29
C ILE A 672 -105.15 -33.07 56.55
N SER A 673 -105.77 -32.24 57.39
CA SER A 673 -105.29 -30.91 57.80
C SER A 673 -103.91 -31.00 58.47
N THR A 674 -103.75 -31.90 59.45
CA THR A 674 -102.46 -32.17 60.13
C THR A 674 -101.41 -32.71 59.16
N SER A 675 -101.74 -33.72 58.34
CA SER A 675 -100.80 -34.34 57.41
C SER A 675 -100.33 -33.36 56.33
N SER A 676 -101.23 -32.50 55.83
CA SER A 676 -100.91 -31.48 54.83
C SER A 676 -100.05 -30.36 55.42
N SER A 677 -100.31 -29.98 56.68
CA SER A 677 -99.49 -29.01 57.42
C SER A 677 -98.08 -29.54 57.71
N VAL A 678 -97.95 -30.82 58.07
CA VAL A 678 -96.66 -31.50 58.22
C VAL A 678 -95.93 -31.56 56.87
N LEU A 679 -96.61 -31.97 55.79
CA LEU A 679 -96.01 -32.03 54.46
C LEU A 679 -95.57 -30.65 53.95
N LEU A 680 -96.38 -29.61 54.15
CA LEU A 680 -96.01 -28.22 53.81
C LEU A 680 -94.77 -27.75 54.60
N THR A 681 -94.66 -28.16 55.88
CA THR A 681 -93.46 -27.88 56.68
C THR A 681 -92.24 -28.60 56.09
N ILE A 682 -92.34 -29.89 55.76
CA ILE A 682 -91.25 -30.68 55.15
C ILE A 682 -90.83 -30.09 53.80
N VAL A 683 -91.78 -29.72 52.95
CA VAL A 683 -91.53 -29.13 51.63
C VAL A 683 -90.80 -27.79 51.77
N ASN A 684 -91.29 -26.87 52.61
CA ASN A 684 -90.60 -25.60 52.85
C ASN A 684 -89.20 -25.82 53.44
N ASP A 685 -89.03 -26.79 54.35
CA ASP A 685 -87.73 -27.15 54.95
C ASP A 685 -86.71 -27.65 53.91
N ILE A 686 -87.14 -28.51 52.97
CA ILE A 686 -86.29 -28.98 51.85
C ILE A 686 -85.92 -27.83 50.91
N LEU A 687 -86.86 -26.92 50.64
CA LEU A 687 -86.66 -25.81 49.71
C LEU A 687 -85.80 -24.68 50.31
N ASP A 688 -85.97 -24.36 51.59
CA ASP A 688 -85.06 -23.49 52.33
C ASP A 688 -83.64 -24.08 52.27
N LEU A 689 -83.46 -25.39 52.55
CA LEU A 689 -82.14 -26.02 52.46
C LEU A 689 -81.55 -25.99 51.04
N ALA A 690 -82.35 -26.29 50.00
CA ALA A 690 -81.91 -26.27 48.61
C ALA A 690 -81.55 -24.85 48.11
N THR A 691 -82.23 -23.81 48.60
CA THR A 691 -81.91 -22.41 48.27
C THR A 691 -80.69 -21.89 49.03
N VAL A 692 -80.40 -22.40 50.23
CA VAL A 692 -79.11 -22.15 50.91
C VAL A 692 -77.96 -22.85 50.18
N ASP A 693 -78.10 -24.13 49.83
CA ASP A 693 -77.07 -24.89 49.10
C ASP A 693 -76.71 -24.29 47.74
N ALA A 694 -77.71 -23.78 47.03
CA ALA A 694 -77.51 -23.14 45.73
C ALA A 694 -76.92 -21.72 45.85
N GLY A 695 -76.71 -21.19 47.05
CA GLY A 695 -76.25 -19.81 47.29
C GLY A 695 -77.28 -18.74 46.91
N ILE A 696 -78.55 -19.13 46.78
CA ILE A 696 -79.66 -18.25 46.34
C ILE A 696 -80.22 -17.46 47.53
N MET A 697 -80.24 -18.05 48.73
CA MET A 697 -80.80 -17.40 49.92
C MET A 697 -79.91 -16.24 50.39
N GLN A 698 -80.48 -15.04 50.38
CA GLN A 698 -79.92 -13.84 51.02
C GLN A 698 -80.64 -13.59 52.35
N LEU A 699 -79.91 -13.09 53.36
CA LEU A 699 -80.44 -12.74 54.67
C LEU A 699 -80.92 -11.28 54.68
N ASP A 700 -82.10 -11.03 55.25
CA ASP A 700 -82.67 -9.68 55.39
C ASP A 700 -82.29 -9.07 56.76
N TYR A 701 -81.13 -8.43 56.82
CA TYR A 701 -80.57 -7.88 58.04
C TYR A 701 -81.35 -6.67 58.55
N SER A 702 -81.94 -6.80 59.74
CA SER A 702 -82.67 -5.75 60.45
C SER A 702 -82.22 -5.63 61.91
N GLU A 703 -82.47 -4.49 62.54
CA GLU A 703 -82.24 -4.31 63.99
C GLU A 703 -83.39 -4.94 64.78
N ILE A 704 -83.06 -5.87 65.67
CA ILE A 704 -84.02 -6.72 66.41
C ILE A 704 -83.85 -6.48 67.90
N ASP A 705 -84.91 -6.11 68.63
CA ASP A 705 -84.93 -6.30 70.08
C ASP A 705 -85.03 -7.79 70.41
N LEU A 706 -84.01 -8.31 71.10
CA LEU A 706 -83.95 -9.72 71.47
C LEU A 706 -85.02 -10.10 72.51
N SER A 707 -85.53 -9.13 73.28
CA SER A 707 -86.60 -9.33 74.26
C SER A 707 -87.91 -9.64 73.54
N ASP A 708 -88.31 -8.75 72.62
CA ASP A 708 -89.48 -8.93 71.75
C ASP A 708 -89.42 -10.26 70.98
N LEU A 709 -88.23 -10.64 70.49
CA LEU A 709 -88.02 -11.89 69.76
C LEU A 709 -88.24 -13.13 70.64
N LEU A 710 -87.78 -13.11 71.89
CA LEU A 710 -87.97 -14.21 72.83
C LEU A 710 -89.43 -14.32 73.27
N ASP A 711 -90.11 -13.19 73.49
CA ASP A 711 -91.55 -13.14 73.76
C ASP A 711 -92.35 -13.72 72.58
N ASP A 712 -92.04 -13.28 71.36
CA ASP A 712 -92.59 -13.79 70.09
C ASP A 712 -92.47 -15.31 69.94
N VAL A 713 -91.34 -15.88 70.35
CA VAL A 713 -91.05 -17.31 70.30
C VAL A 713 -91.76 -18.06 71.42
N SER A 714 -91.79 -17.51 72.63
CA SER A 714 -92.47 -18.11 73.78
C SER A 714 -93.98 -18.22 73.51
N MET A 715 -94.60 -17.14 73.00
CA MET A 715 -96.01 -17.10 72.66
C MET A 715 -96.36 -18.17 71.61
N GLN A 716 -95.55 -18.30 70.55
CA GLN A 716 -95.76 -19.29 69.50
C GLN A 716 -95.53 -20.74 69.94
N MET A 717 -94.75 -20.97 71.00
CA MET A 717 -94.53 -22.31 71.57
C MET A 717 -95.59 -22.72 72.61
N THR A 718 -96.43 -21.80 73.10
CA THR A 718 -97.43 -22.03 74.17
C THR A 718 -98.26 -23.30 73.95
N ASP A 719 -98.93 -23.42 72.80
CA ASP A 719 -99.84 -24.54 72.52
C ASP A 719 -99.08 -25.87 72.46
N ARG A 720 -97.86 -25.87 71.90
CA ARG A 720 -97.00 -27.06 71.82
C ARG A 720 -96.46 -27.50 73.18
N LEU A 721 -96.18 -26.55 74.08
CA LEU A 721 -95.77 -26.83 75.45
C LEU A 721 -96.92 -27.43 76.26
N GLN A 722 -98.14 -26.92 76.08
CA GLN A 722 -99.35 -27.48 76.69
C GLN A 722 -99.67 -28.89 76.16
N GLU A 723 -99.63 -29.10 74.84
CA GLU A 723 -99.82 -30.43 74.23
C GLU A 723 -98.75 -31.44 74.66
N GLY A 724 -97.49 -31.00 74.80
CA GLY A 724 -96.38 -31.86 75.23
C GLY A 724 -96.34 -32.13 76.73
N GLY A 725 -97.08 -31.35 77.54
CA GLY A 725 -97.00 -31.39 78.99
C GLY A 725 -95.65 -30.95 79.54
N VAL A 726 -94.97 -30.01 78.89
CA VAL A 726 -93.59 -29.57 79.19
C VAL A 726 -93.59 -28.10 79.58
N THR A 727 -92.82 -27.73 80.61
CA THR A 727 -92.64 -26.32 81.02
C THR A 727 -91.41 -25.74 80.34
N LEU A 728 -91.51 -24.54 79.76
CA LEU A 728 -90.36 -23.79 79.24
C LEU A 728 -89.90 -22.77 80.29
N GLU A 729 -88.63 -22.87 80.69
CA GLU A 729 -87.96 -21.88 81.54
C GLU A 729 -87.02 -21.02 80.67
N ILE A 730 -87.26 -19.71 80.60
CA ILE A 730 -86.40 -18.77 79.87
C ILE A 730 -85.58 -17.96 80.88
N ALA A 731 -84.27 -18.18 80.90
CA ALA A 731 -83.31 -17.45 81.71
C ALA A 731 -82.54 -16.45 80.82
N ALA A 732 -83.00 -15.20 80.81
CA ALA A 732 -82.40 -14.09 80.09
C ALA A 732 -82.08 -12.93 81.05
N PRO A 733 -80.95 -12.21 80.88
CA PRO A 733 -80.70 -10.93 81.53
C PRO A 733 -81.79 -9.91 81.17
N ALA A 734 -82.13 -9.02 82.12
CA ALA A 734 -83.19 -8.01 81.95
C ALA A 734 -82.96 -6.97 80.83
N GLN A 735 -81.82 -7.00 80.16
CA GLN A 735 -81.51 -6.13 79.03
C GLN A 735 -80.55 -6.82 78.05
N LEU A 736 -81.10 -7.65 77.16
CA LEU A 736 -80.33 -8.30 76.09
C LEU A 736 -79.94 -7.32 74.96
N GLY A 737 -80.67 -6.22 74.78
CA GLY A 737 -80.41 -5.18 73.78
C GLY A 737 -80.62 -5.64 72.33
N HIS A 738 -80.22 -4.82 71.36
CA HIS A 738 -80.50 -5.05 69.94
C HIS A 738 -79.43 -5.88 69.22
N LEU A 739 -79.86 -6.67 68.23
CA LEU A 739 -79.00 -7.47 67.35
C LEU A 739 -79.34 -7.15 65.89
N ILE A 740 -78.33 -6.95 65.05
CA ILE A 740 -78.48 -6.86 63.60
C ILE A 740 -78.35 -8.28 63.01
N ALA A 741 -79.48 -8.86 62.62
CA ALA A 741 -79.60 -10.20 62.05
C ALA A 741 -80.89 -10.31 61.21
N ASP A 742 -81.15 -11.46 60.59
CA ASP A 742 -82.44 -11.74 59.97
C ASP A 742 -83.45 -12.19 61.04
N ARG A 743 -84.46 -11.36 61.34
CA ARG A 743 -85.47 -11.64 62.38
C ARG A 743 -86.24 -12.93 62.11
N GLN A 744 -86.58 -13.18 60.85
CA GLN A 744 -87.39 -14.33 60.47
C GLN A 744 -86.58 -15.63 60.58
N ARG A 745 -85.34 -15.63 60.09
CA ARG A 745 -84.45 -16.80 60.16
C ARG A 745 -83.98 -17.08 61.59
N LEU A 746 -83.71 -16.05 62.39
CA LEU A 746 -83.39 -16.22 63.82
C LEU A 746 -84.58 -16.77 64.63
N LYS A 747 -85.80 -16.28 64.38
CA LYS A 747 -87.03 -16.84 64.96
C LYS A 747 -87.21 -18.32 64.57
N GLN A 748 -86.94 -18.68 63.31
CA GLN A 748 -86.99 -20.07 62.84
C GLN A 748 -85.96 -20.97 63.52
N ILE A 749 -84.71 -20.51 63.73
CA ILE A 749 -83.69 -21.25 64.48
C ILE A 749 -84.20 -21.60 65.88
N LEU A 750 -84.66 -20.60 66.64
CA LEU A 750 -85.16 -20.77 68.00
C LEU A 750 -86.33 -21.76 68.07
N ILE A 751 -87.33 -21.61 67.20
CA ILE A 751 -88.51 -22.49 67.14
C ILE A 751 -88.13 -23.93 66.76
N LYS A 752 -87.19 -24.14 65.82
CA LYS A 752 -86.74 -25.48 65.42
C LYS A 752 -86.02 -26.20 66.57
N ILE A 753 -85.14 -25.51 67.28
CA ILE A 753 -84.43 -26.08 68.45
C ILE A 753 -85.41 -26.37 69.60
N LEU A 754 -86.29 -25.43 69.95
CA LEU A 754 -87.29 -25.62 71.01
C LEU A 754 -88.29 -26.73 70.66
N THR A 755 -88.73 -26.83 69.41
CA THR A 755 -89.60 -27.94 68.96
C THR A 755 -88.87 -29.29 69.08
N ASN A 756 -87.58 -29.34 68.78
CA ASN A 756 -86.78 -30.55 68.97
C ASN A 756 -86.71 -30.95 70.45
N ALA A 757 -86.37 -29.99 71.33
CA ALA A 757 -86.32 -30.20 72.78
C ALA A 757 -87.66 -30.73 73.33
N VAL A 758 -88.79 -30.08 73.00
CA VAL A 758 -90.13 -30.51 73.46
C VAL A 758 -90.53 -31.90 72.95
N ASN A 759 -90.14 -32.28 71.72
CA ASN A 759 -90.49 -33.58 71.14
C ASN A 759 -89.77 -34.78 71.81
N PHE A 760 -88.61 -34.56 72.45
CA PHE A 760 -87.81 -35.59 73.12
C PHE A 760 -87.85 -35.50 74.65
N ALA A 761 -88.33 -34.39 75.21
CA ALA A 761 -88.53 -34.20 76.64
C ALA A 761 -89.66 -35.11 77.21
N PRO A 762 -89.52 -35.66 78.44
CA PRO A 762 -90.59 -36.37 79.11
C PRO A 762 -91.77 -35.46 79.48
N GLU A 763 -92.98 -36.02 79.61
CA GLU A 763 -94.12 -35.28 80.19
C GLU A 763 -93.80 -34.88 81.65
N GLY A 764 -94.18 -33.65 82.02
CA GLY A 764 -93.91 -33.06 83.33
C GLY A 764 -92.48 -32.54 83.52
N SER A 765 -91.65 -32.56 82.48
CA SER A 765 -90.27 -32.04 82.55
C SER A 765 -90.17 -30.54 82.24
N VAL A 766 -88.97 -29.98 82.46
CA VAL A 766 -88.62 -28.59 82.14
C VAL A 766 -87.60 -28.58 81.00
N VAL A 767 -87.86 -27.77 79.98
CA VAL A 767 -86.88 -27.37 78.97
C VAL A 767 -86.34 -26.00 79.35
N SER A 768 -85.03 -25.86 79.46
CA SER A 768 -84.37 -24.62 79.89
C SER A 768 -83.72 -23.93 78.70
N MET A 769 -84.13 -22.70 78.40
CA MET A 769 -83.49 -21.82 77.43
C MET A 769 -82.72 -20.72 78.16
N LYS A 770 -81.41 -20.69 78.01
CA LYS A 770 -80.54 -19.64 78.55
C LYS A 770 -80.07 -18.74 77.43
N CYS A 771 -80.17 -17.43 77.61
CA CYS A 771 -79.75 -16.44 76.63
C CYS A 771 -78.77 -15.45 77.27
N TRP A 772 -77.67 -15.13 76.60
CA TRP A 772 -76.66 -14.18 77.08
C TRP A 772 -75.99 -13.42 75.94
N ARG A 773 -75.16 -12.44 76.29
CA ARG A 773 -74.26 -11.74 75.36
C ARG A 773 -72.85 -12.27 75.51
N ASP A 774 -72.23 -12.62 74.40
CA ASP A 774 -70.81 -12.98 74.31
C ASP A 774 -70.09 -11.88 73.50
N GLY A 775 -69.62 -10.85 74.21
CA GLY A 775 -69.16 -9.61 73.58
C GLY A 775 -70.30 -8.87 72.86
N SER A 776 -70.16 -8.68 71.54
CA SER A 776 -71.23 -8.16 70.67
C SER A 776 -72.34 -9.17 70.37
N ASP A 777 -72.05 -10.46 70.50
CA ASP A 777 -72.81 -11.51 69.84
C ASP A 777 -73.95 -12.01 70.72
N PHE A 778 -75.01 -12.50 70.09
CA PHE A 778 -76.12 -13.15 70.78
C PHE A 778 -75.84 -14.64 70.90
N ALA A 779 -75.76 -15.14 72.13
CA ALA A 779 -75.54 -16.55 72.41
C ALA A 779 -76.70 -17.13 73.23
N PHE A 780 -77.11 -18.35 72.89
CA PHE A 780 -78.17 -19.03 73.61
C PHE A 780 -77.95 -20.54 73.63
N SER A 781 -78.48 -21.19 74.66
CA SER A 781 -78.48 -22.65 74.81
C SER A 781 -79.87 -23.15 75.17
N VAL A 782 -80.36 -24.17 74.48
CA VAL A 782 -81.60 -24.86 74.83
C VAL A 782 -81.25 -26.26 75.35
N SER A 783 -81.74 -26.61 76.53
CA SER A 783 -81.42 -27.85 77.24
C SER A 783 -82.71 -28.63 77.57
N ASP A 784 -82.77 -29.90 77.20
CA ASP A 784 -83.84 -30.85 77.53
C ASP A 784 -83.34 -31.98 78.45
N THR A 785 -84.30 -32.72 79.04
CA THR A 785 -84.04 -33.90 79.90
C THR A 785 -84.49 -35.21 79.23
N GLY A 786 -84.43 -35.26 77.90
CA GLY A 786 -84.86 -36.37 77.07
C GLY A 786 -83.93 -37.58 77.05
N CYS A 787 -84.13 -38.46 76.06
CA CYS A 787 -83.38 -39.70 75.93
C CYS A 787 -81.89 -39.52 75.59
N GLY A 788 -81.46 -38.32 75.18
CA GLY A 788 -80.09 -38.02 74.76
C GLY A 788 -79.66 -38.76 73.49
N MET A 789 -78.42 -38.54 73.07
CA MET A 789 -77.85 -39.08 71.82
C MET A 789 -76.53 -39.81 72.09
N SER A 790 -76.23 -40.86 71.33
CA SER A 790 -74.91 -41.50 71.36
C SER A 790 -73.87 -40.63 70.64
N PRO A 791 -72.57 -40.77 70.93
CA PRO A 791 -71.52 -39.98 70.25
C PRO A 791 -71.61 -40.05 68.71
N ASP A 792 -71.88 -41.22 68.16
CA ASP A 792 -72.08 -41.42 66.72
C ASP A 792 -73.27 -40.58 66.21
N LEU A 793 -74.39 -40.58 66.95
CA LEU A 793 -75.61 -39.88 66.57
C LEU A 793 -75.52 -38.36 66.78
N VAL A 794 -74.67 -37.89 67.72
CA VAL A 794 -74.28 -36.48 67.84
C VAL A 794 -73.46 -36.05 66.63
N SER A 795 -72.54 -36.89 66.14
CA SER A 795 -71.71 -36.57 64.98
C SER A 795 -72.52 -36.43 63.69
N SER A 796 -73.60 -37.21 63.54
CA SER A 796 -74.54 -37.13 62.41
C SER A 796 -75.79 -36.26 62.68
N ALA A 797 -75.89 -35.56 63.83
CA ALA A 797 -77.11 -34.86 64.22
C ALA A 797 -77.46 -33.66 63.31
N PHE A 798 -76.47 -33.14 62.58
CA PHE A 798 -76.65 -32.09 61.58
C PHE A 798 -76.80 -32.64 60.15
N ASP A 799 -76.64 -33.95 59.95
CA ASP A 799 -76.83 -34.58 58.64
C ASP A 799 -78.30 -34.57 58.22
N ARG A 800 -78.52 -34.44 56.92
CA ARG A 800 -79.85 -34.33 56.32
C ARG A 800 -80.59 -35.65 56.44
N PHE A 801 -81.84 -35.58 56.86
CA PHE A 801 -82.70 -36.74 57.09
C PHE A 801 -82.19 -37.69 58.20
N SER A 802 -81.27 -37.22 59.06
CA SER A 802 -80.85 -37.97 60.23
C SER A 802 -82.02 -38.10 61.22
N THR A 803 -82.43 -39.34 61.49
CA THR A 803 -83.51 -39.64 62.44
C THR A 803 -83.08 -40.77 63.36
N SER A 804 -83.33 -40.63 64.65
CA SER A 804 -83.05 -41.68 65.63
C SER A 804 -84.09 -42.79 65.53
N ALA A 805 -83.64 -44.04 65.41
CA ALA A 805 -84.52 -45.22 65.34
C ALA A 805 -85.36 -45.46 66.61
N LYS A 806 -85.07 -44.73 67.71
CA LYS A 806 -85.92 -44.65 68.91
C LYS A 806 -86.67 -43.32 68.89
N GLY A 807 -87.73 -43.25 68.09
CA GLY A 807 -88.48 -42.03 67.84
C GLY A 807 -89.08 -41.40 69.10
N GLY A 808 -88.98 -40.08 69.21
CA GLY A 808 -89.79 -39.28 70.12
C GLY A 808 -91.27 -39.29 69.71
N LYS A 809 -92.16 -38.73 70.55
CA LYS A 809 -93.63 -38.81 70.37
C LYS A 809 -94.13 -38.28 69.01
N ARG A 810 -93.37 -37.39 68.37
CA ARG A 810 -93.61 -36.87 67.02
C ARG A 810 -92.27 -36.74 66.27
N SER A 811 -91.77 -37.83 65.68
CA SER A 811 -90.51 -37.78 64.90
C SER A 811 -90.70 -37.00 63.60
N GLY A 812 -89.99 -35.88 63.46
CA GLY A 812 -89.94 -35.08 62.23
C GLY A 812 -89.05 -35.69 61.14
N PRO A 813 -88.90 -35.01 59.97
CA PRO A 813 -88.18 -35.51 58.80
C PRO A 813 -86.65 -35.58 58.93
N GLY A 814 -86.07 -35.26 60.10
CA GLY A 814 -84.61 -35.18 60.27
C GLY A 814 -83.94 -33.98 59.57
N LEU A 815 -84.68 -32.88 59.35
CA LEU A 815 -84.17 -31.66 58.69
C LEU A 815 -84.05 -30.44 59.65
N GLY A 816 -84.56 -30.55 60.88
CA GLY A 816 -84.63 -29.42 61.81
C GLY A 816 -83.25 -28.86 62.18
N LEU A 817 -82.33 -29.74 62.58
CA LEU A 817 -80.97 -29.36 63.01
C LEU A 817 -80.06 -29.00 61.82
N SER A 818 -80.22 -29.66 60.66
CA SER A 818 -79.48 -29.29 59.46
C SER A 818 -79.82 -27.87 58.98
N ILE A 819 -81.10 -27.47 59.04
CA ILE A 819 -81.53 -26.10 58.70
C ILE A 819 -81.04 -25.09 59.73
N VAL A 820 -81.04 -25.44 61.03
CA VAL A 820 -80.41 -24.63 62.07
C VAL A 820 -78.94 -24.38 61.74
N GLN A 821 -78.17 -25.41 61.39
CA GLN A 821 -76.77 -25.25 61.00
C GLN A 821 -76.62 -24.37 59.75
N SER A 822 -77.44 -24.59 58.71
CA SER A 822 -77.44 -23.76 57.50
C SER A 822 -77.71 -22.28 57.79
N PHE A 823 -78.74 -21.95 58.59
CA PHE A 823 -79.06 -20.55 58.91
C PHE A 823 -78.04 -19.92 59.87
N VAL A 824 -77.50 -20.66 60.83
CA VAL A 824 -76.43 -20.19 61.72
C VAL A 824 -75.17 -19.89 60.91
N ASN A 825 -74.77 -20.79 60.00
CA ASN A 825 -73.62 -20.59 59.11
C ASN A 825 -73.81 -19.39 58.17
N LEU A 826 -75.03 -19.14 57.64
CA LEU A 826 -75.32 -17.95 56.85
C LEU A 826 -75.17 -16.63 57.63
N HIS A 827 -75.42 -16.66 58.95
CA HIS A 827 -75.14 -15.53 59.85
C HIS A 827 -73.65 -15.45 60.28
N ASN A 828 -72.78 -16.29 59.73
CA ASN A 828 -71.38 -16.49 60.16
C ASN A 828 -71.24 -16.95 61.62
N GLY A 829 -72.28 -17.57 62.18
CA GLY A 829 -72.33 -18.05 63.55
C GLY A 829 -71.81 -19.47 63.74
N GLU A 830 -71.95 -19.97 64.97
CA GLU A 830 -71.54 -21.32 65.34
C GLU A 830 -72.68 -22.05 66.08
N VAL A 831 -72.89 -23.34 65.78
CA VAL A 831 -73.81 -24.22 66.51
C VAL A 831 -73.10 -25.49 66.97
N LYS A 832 -73.36 -25.90 68.21
CA LYS A 832 -72.79 -27.10 68.86
C LYS A 832 -73.87 -27.87 69.60
N ILE A 833 -73.67 -29.18 69.74
CA ILE A 833 -74.58 -30.07 70.46
C ILE A 833 -73.78 -30.85 71.51
N GLU A 834 -74.26 -30.81 72.75
CA GLU A 834 -73.75 -31.59 73.88
C GLU A 834 -74.85 -32.53 74.35
N SER A 835 -74.63 -33.84 74.30
CA SER A 835 -75.66 -34.83 74.66
C SER A 835 -75.00 -36.10 75.19
N GLU A 836 -75.60 -36.70 76.21
CA GLU A 836 -75.23 -38.02 76.73
C GLU A 836 -76.47 -38.92 76.80
N PRO A 837 -76.39 -40.22 76.44
CA PRO A 837 -77.53 -41.12 76.49
C PRO A 837 -78.16 -41.18 77.89
N GLY A 838 -79.46 -40.88 77.96
CA GLY A 838 -80.24 -40.85 79.21
C GLY A 838 -80.06 -39.60 80.08
N ARG A 839 -79.37 -38.55 79.59
CA ARG A 839 -79.22 -37.26 80.31
C ARG A 839 -79.78 -36.04 79.57
N GLY A 840 -80.44 -36.25 78.42
CA GLY A 840 -80.95 -35.17 77.58
C GLY A 840 -79.91 -34.55 76.65
N THR A 841 -80.30 -33.44 76.02
CA THR A 841 -79.49 -32.72 75.02
C THR A 841 -79.44 -31.24 75.32
N THR A 842 -78.28 -30.63 75.10
CA THR A 842 -78.10 -29.17 75.08
C THR A 842 -77.59 -28.73 73.71
N VAL A 843 -78.30 -27.81 73.06
CA VAL A 843 -77.90 -27.19 71.79
C VAL A 843 -77.45 -25.77 72.08
N HIS A 844 -76.21 -25.44 71.73
CA HIS A 844 -75.61 -24.12 71.89
C HIS A 844 -75.51 -23.42 70.54
N CYS A 845 -75.94 -22.17 70.46
CA CYS A 845 -75.87 -21.33 69.27
C CYS A 845 -75.24 -19.97 69.60
N ARG A 846 -74.40 -19.48 68.69
CA ARG A 846 -73.83 -18.12 68.70
C ARG A 846 -74.13 -17.44 67.36
N ILE A 847 -74.75 -16.26 67.42
CA ILE A 847 -75.10 -15.42 66.27
C ILE A 847 -74.32 -14.10 66.39
N PRO A 848 -73.36 -13.84 65.48
CA PRO A 848 -72.64 -12.58 65.42
C PRO A 848 -73.56 -11.39 65.20
N ASN A 849 -73.22 -10.25 65.79
CA ASN A 849 -73.89 -9.00 65.45
C ASN A 849 -73.34 -8.47 64.12
N ALA A 850 -74.13 -8.48 63.06
CA ALA A 850 -73.67 -8.01 61.77
C ALA A 850 -73.49 -6.48 61.77
N SER A 851 -72.48 -5.98 61.08
CA SER A 851 -72.42 -4.56 60.73
C SER A 851 -73.42 -4.29 59.61
N LEU A 852 -74.44 -3.47 59.88
CA LEU A 852 -75.25 -2.85 58.83
C LEU A 852 -74.31 -2.27 57.76
N PRO A 853 -74.43 -2.66 56.48
CA PRO A 853 -73.61 -2.08 55.43
C PRO A 853 -73.82 -0.56 55.43
N GLN A 854 -72.77 0.20 55.74
CA GLN A 854 -72.79 1.62 55.44
C GLN A 854 -73.01 1.74 53.94
N LEU A 855 -74.05 2.49 53.55
CA LEU A 855 -74.28 2.90 52.17
C LEU A 855 -73.11 3.79 51.73
N ILE A 856 -72.02 3.15 51.31
CA ILE A 856 -70.93 3.80 50.58
C ILE A 856 -71.56 4.26 49.28
N ALA A 857 -71.83 5.56 49.20
CA ALA A 857 -72.25 6.19 47.96
C ALA A 857 -71.16 5.96 46.91
N ALA A 858 -71.46 5.12 45.92
CA ALA A 858 -70.55 4.86 44.82
C ALA A 858 -70.41 6.14 43.98
N ALA A 859 -69.22 6.74 44.04
CA ALA A 859 -68.81 7.87 43.24
C ALA A 859 -67.33 7.71 42.86
N GLU A 860 -67.07 6.83 41.89
CA GLU A 860 -66.10 6.97 40.76
C GLU A 860 -66.11 5.69 39.90
#